data_AF-A0A7S3LCF9-F1
#
_entry.id   AF-A0A7S3LCF9-F1
#
_cell.length_a   1.000
_cell.length_b   1.000
_cell.length_c   1.000
_cell.angle_alpha   90.00
_cell.angle_beta   90.00
_cell.angle_gamma   90.00
#
_symmetry.space_group_name_H-M   'P 1'
#
loop_
_entity.id
_entity.type
_entity.pdbx_description
1 polymer ?
#
loop_
_entity_poly.entity_id
_entity_poly.type
_entity_poly.pdbx_seq_one_letter_code
_entity_poly.pdbx_strand_id
1 'polypeptide(L)'
;WRTRNKISFVLHNVESRIERWIDKINHVYENERKEKNVFRHTIGAYFRLFANEILDGDVQNVLYMDSDVVIVANLDELWRHANAEKVFHWGKNSLCSGFMIMNVQKLAEIWDRMPLLGPWKPTDTPGDQIILRSFHSKFPEMVGSLPIEWDISARNGFMGNSERSYLKSDPRKVAEWLKSGAGMLHFNGGGESAESYYKVHPQFSGKYNDTFGLAKFYVDIPWPWVRFLMKSMTRHSISYAPLIVEENRSIPAHTMAEDSFGPPLVSTLSDDTGIVGPVDLSAVLFSAMECTRQFKNWGNAWKTELVSRPYVKSPFAYKEACREMALHSDLVKEAQALIGHDDIMVASMSPLSKPPGWQHRWHSDVESVVDASCTEHVWTAWLPAWGGSEEAGLHFITHTSNSSVLAQTYLEELGLKQCKSCEESKDQKRFEEVGEVLLLHAKTQDENSRYIRVPAKFGQAWFFKGTTFHGSINRSDETRQAFQFHFMPSNCRFRRHRMERNTWPHPEELIKELPVVIPVLGNASSAPFVTKGADTGHGIEPFPLNNWLFPDMRKPEKVFYKYDRTNHLVRKAIQHIVNLPQVFSFENDWIDLPCTKEGDSASGIIDMTKCKQPMFEGGTRLLRHMEYHASQLRKNSAAHSLRFHEEFELLYVARGKVILSLAQTAPHDSVLYRKEVTAGGLAFYPAWQAHGVTAVEEPQAAYIAIRWIGKASEEPVPASSVKLWEDLDSGHIGHIKPTEVSELQNLSVVVQTVGYEKALSTLSINAGEDTLVLATRGSIGFQGKEIKSPGTVFIPSTDEPSTADIVEVFSGGRALVVRIRPKHQ
;
A
#
# COMPACT_ATOMS: atom_id res chain seq x y z
N TRP A 1 -4.51 1.31 14.31
CA TRP A 1 -4.51 0.47 15.52
C TRP A 1 -3.06 0.12 15.84
N ARG A 2 -2.45 0.83 16.79
CA ARG A 2 -1.20 0.40 17.43
C ARG A 2 -1.59 -0.45 18.64
N THR A 3 -1.08 -1.67 18.73
CA THR A 3 -1.13 -2.38 20.00
C THR A 3 -0.11 -1.72 20.93
N ARG A 4 -0.50 -1.47 22.19
CA ARG A 4 0.42 -0.91 23.18
C ARG A 4 1.57 -1.87 23.51
N ASN A 5 1.37 -3.16 23.22
CA ASN A 5 2.30 -4.23 23.59
C ASN A 5 3.01 -4.79 22.34
N LYS A 6 4.28 -5.16 22.52
CA LYS A 6 5.12 -5.86 21.54
C LYS A 6 4.56 -7.26 21.32
N ILE A 7 4.39 -7.65 20.06
CA ILE A 7 3.92 -8.99 19.69
C ILE A 7 5.12 -9.79 19.15
N SER A 8 5.31 -11.00 19.65
CA SER A 8 6.26 -11.99 19.12
C SER A 8 5.50 -13.19 18.56
N PHE A 9 6.09 -13.86 17.57
CA PHE A 9 5.55 -15.08 16.99
C PHE A 9 6.53 -16.21 17.23
N VAL A 10 6.07 -17.26 17.90
CA VAL A 10 6.85 -18.47 18.16
C VAL A 10 6.16 -19.65 17.51
N LEU A 11 6.91 -20.44 16.75
CA LEU A 11 6.40 -21.65 16.10
C LEU A 11 6.98 -22.86 16.81
N HIS A 12 6.11 -23.72 17.34
CA HIS A 12 6.51 -24.96 17.99
C HIS A 12 6.19 -26.15 17.06
N ASN A 13 7.19 -26.99 16.79
CA ASN A 13 6.96 -28.29 16.17
C ASN A 13 6.59 -29.30 17.28
N VAL A 14 5.39 -29.86 17.20
CA VAL A 14 4.85 -30.80 18.19
C VAL A 14 4.70 -32.23 17.66
N GLU A 15 5.11 -32.49 16.41
CA GLU A 15 4.89 -33.77 15.73
C GLU A 15 5.39 -34.98 16.55
N SER A 16 6.60 -34.88 17.13
CA SER A 16 7.19 -35.92 17.96
C SER A 16 6.47 -36.19 19.29
N ARG A 17 5.52 -35.34 19.68
CA ARG A 17 4.79 -35.43 20.96
C ARG A 17 3.38 -35.99 20.79
N ILE A 18 2.84 -35.98 19.56
CA ILE A 18 1.45 -36.33 19.27
C ILE A 18 1.11 -37.75 19.70
N GLU A 19 1.97 -38.74 19.36
CA GLU A 19 1.73 -40.14 19.72
C GLU A 19 1.64 -40.32 21.24
N ARG A 20 2.58 -39.73 21.99
CA ARG A 20 2.57 -39.77 23.46
C ARG A 20 1.32 -39.12 24.05
N TRP A 21 0.85 -38.02 23.48
CA TRP A 21 -0.38 -37.36 23.94
C TRP A 21 -1.62 -38.18 23.64
N ILE A 22 -1.68 -38.82 22.47
CA ILE A 22 -2.72 -39.79 22.12
C ILE A 22 -2.75 -40.91 23.14
N ASP A 23 -1.60 -41.52 23.44
CA ASP A 23 -1.51 -42.62 24.40
C ASP A 23 -1.95 -42.18 25.80
N LYS A 24 -1.52 -40.98 26.23
CA LYS A 24 -1.89 -40.43 27.54
C LYS A 24 -3.40 -40.16 27.66
N ILE A 25 -4.05 -39.68 26.59
CA ILE A 25 -5.51 -39.53 26.56
C ILE A 25 -6.19 -40.91 26.50
N ASN A 26 -5.74 -41.80 25.62
CA ASN A 26 -6.31 -43.13 25.44
C ASN A 26 -6.25 -43.93 26.73
N HIS A 27 -5.14 -43.90 27.46
CA HIS A 27 -4.99 -44.61 28.73
C HIS A 27 -6.07 -44.24 29.75
N VAL A 28 -6.54 -42.98 29.73
CA VAL A 28 -7.63 -42.52 30.59
C VAL A 28 -8.97 -43.13 30.17
N TYR A 29 -9.22 -43.26 28.87
CA TYR A 29 -10.48 -43.79 28.34
C TYR A 29 -10.51 -45.33 28.23
N GLU A 30 -9.37 -45.99 28.01
CA GLU A 30 -9.23 -47.44 27.86
C GLU A 30 -9.58 -48.20 29.14
N ASN A 31 -9.35 -47.57 30.31
CA ASN A 31 -9.80 -48.13 31.59
C ASN A 31 -11.34 -48.20 31.70
N GLU A 32 -12.09 -47.59 30.78
CA GLU A 32 -13.54 -47.42 30.91
C GLU A 32 -14.37 -47.84 29.69
N ARG A 33 -13.81 -47.90 28.48
CA ARG A 33 -14.52 -48.33 27.25
C ARG A 33 -13.93 -49.61 26.65
N LYS A 34 -14.79 -50.59 26.37
CA LYS A 34 -14.43 -51.88 25.72
C LYS A 34 -14.08 -51.75 24.23
N GLU A 35 -14.37 -50.60 23.59
CA GLU A 35 -14.15 -50.40 22.15
C GLU A 35 -12.99 -49.44 21.88
N LYS A 36 -11.96 -49.94 21.18
CA LYS A 36 -10.76 -49.20 20.76
C LYS A 36 -11.03 -48.31 19.55
N ASN A 37 -11.90 -47.32 19.68
CA ASN A 37 -12.00 -46.28 18.66
C ASN A 37 -10.86 -45.28 18.86
N VAL A 38 -9.94 -45.20 17.89
CA VAL A 38 -8.83 -44.23 17.90
C VAL A 38 -9.42 -42.82 17.86
N PHE A 39 -9.30 -42.09 18.98
CA PHE A 39 -9.82 -40.72 19.09
C PHE A 39 -9.01 -39.77 18.21
N ARG A 40 -9.72 -38.93 17.44
CA ARG A 40 -9.10 -37.85 16.66
C ARG A 40 -9.30 -36.55 17.41
N HIS A 41 -8.25 -36.06 18.07
CA HIS A 41 -8.23 -34.71 18.64
C HIS A 41 -7.64 -33.72 17.64
N THR A 42 -8.09 -32.47 17.69
CA THR A 42 -7.46 -31.38 16.95
C THR A 42 -6.18 -30.93 17.65
N ILE A 43 -5.28 -30.25 16.93
CA ILE A 43 -4.09 -29.63 17.54
C ILE A 43 -4.48 -28.64 18.66
N GLY A 44 -5.60 -27.93 18.52
CA GLY A 44 -6.12 -27.06 19.57
C GLY A 44 -6.46 -27.81 20.86
N ALA A 45 -7.09 -28.98 20.73
CA ALA A 45 -7.39 -29.84 21.88
C ALA A 45 -6.12 -30.33 22.59
N TYR A 46 -5.09 -30.75 21.84
CA TYR A 46 -3.80 -31.11 22.45
C TYR A 46 -3.15 -29.92 23.15
N PHE A 47 -3.14 -28.75 22.53
CA PHE A 47 -2.54 -27.56 23.13
C PHE A 47 -3.20 -27.21 24.47
N ARG A 48 -4.53 -27.23 24.56
CA ARG A 48 -5.25 -26.93 25.82
C ARG A 48 -4.94 -27.90 26.95
N LEU A 49 -4.58 -29.12 26.64
CA LEU A 49 -4.27 -30.17 27.63
C LEU A 49 -2.78 -30.30 27.95
N PHE A 50 -1.90 -29.82 27.06
CA PHE A 50 -0.45 -30.07 27.11
C PHE A 50 0.42 -28.83 26.82
N ALA A 51 -0.11 -27.60 26.92
CA ALA A 51 0.66 -26.39 26.66
C ALA A 51 1.93 -26.30 27.52
N ASN A 52 1.93 -26.88 28.72
CA ASN A 52 3.08 -26.97 29.62
C ASN A 52 4.24 -27.81 29.09
N GLU A 53 3.99 -28.68 28.13
CA GLU A 53 5.04 -29.42 27.45
C GLU A 53 5.58 -28.63 26.25
N ILE A 54 4.78 -27.73 25.67
CA ILE A 54 5.09 -27.01 24.43
C ILE A 54 5.83 -25.69 24.69
N LEU A 55 5.37 -24.94 25.68
CA LEU A 55 5.82 -23.58 25.98
C LEU A 55 7.01 -23.58 26.94
N ASP A 56 7.78 -22.49 26.89
CA ASP A 56 8.93 -22.29 27.76
C ASP A 56 8.50 -22.17 29.23
N GLY A 57 9.36 -22.62 30.16
CA GLY A 57 9.02 -22.75 31.59
C GLY A 57 8.78 -21.42 32.33
N ASP A 58 9.19 -20.30 31.73
CA ASP A 58 8.96 -18.94 32.23
C ASP A 58 7.54 -18.42 31.90
N VAL A 59 6.81 -19.06 30.97
CA VAL A 59 5.43 -18.71 30.67
C VAL A 59 4.52 -19.21 31.79
N GLN A 60 3.95 -18.27 32.56
CA GLN A 60 3.05 -18.60 33.67
C GLN A 60 1.60 -18.81 33.20
N ASN A 61 1.04 -17.82 32.49
CA ASN A 61 -0.35 -17.82 32.07
C ASN A 61 -0.48 -17.60 30.56
N VAL A 62 -1.47 -18.26 29.95
CA VAL A 62 -1.76 -18.15 28.52
C VAL A 62 -3.26 -17.96 28.33
N LEU A 63 -3.66 -16.95 27.55
CA LEU A 63 -5.00 -16.91 26.99
C LEU A 63 -5.03 -17.73 25.71
N TYR A 64 -5.77 -18.83 25.73
CA TYR A 64 -6.10 -19.65 24.58
C TYR A 64 -7.38 -19.15 23.91
N MET A 65 -7.39 -19.11 22.58
CA MET A 65 -8.55 -18.75 21.77
C MET A 65 -8.64 -19.59 20.50
N ASP A 66 -9.83 -20.10 20.18
CA ASP A 66 -10.14 -20.66 18.87
C ASP A 66 -10.16 -19.56 17.79
N SER A 67 -10.00 -19.96 16.53
CA SER A 67 -9.84 -19.04 15.40
C SER A 67 -11.11 -18.26 15.02
N ASP A 68 -12.24 -18.67 15.57
CA ASP A 68 -13.57 -18.11 15.38
C ASP A 68 -14.04 -17.35 16.64
N VAL A 69 -13.10 -16.96 17.50
CA VAL A 69 -13.33 -16.02 18.60
C VAL A 69 -12.93 -14.62 18.19
N VAL A 70 -13.81 -13.66 18.43
CA VAL A 70 -13.58 -12.23 18.19
C VAL A 70 -13.55 -11.50 19.52
N ILE A 71 -12.44 -10.82 19.83
CA ILE A 71 -12.33 -9.95 21.01
C ILE A 71 -12.96 -8.60 20.70
N VAL A 72 -13.81 -8.12 21.61
CA VAL A 72 -14.55 -6.86 21.47
C VAL A 72 -14.32 -5.89 22.64
N ALA A 73 -13.59 -6.30 23.68
CA ALA A 73 -13.13 -5.43 24.77
C ALA A 73 -11.59 -5.46 24.95
N ASN A 74 -11.08 -4.63 25.86
CA ASN A 74 -9.66 -4.62 26.21
C ASN A 74 -9.29 -5.88 27.01
N LEU A 75 -8.19 -6.56 26.66
CA LEU A 75 -7.72 -7.74 27.39
C LEU A 75 -7.18 -7.43 28.78
N ASP A 76 -6.78 -6.19 29.07
CA ASP A 76 -6.30 -5.80 30.41
C ASP A 76 -7.35 -6.12 31.50
N GLU A 77 -8.64 -6.02 31.15
CA GLU A 77 -9.73 -6.37 32.07
C GLU A 77 -9.85 -7.87 32.26
N LEU A 78 -9.62 -8.67 31.21
CA LEU A 78 -9.65 -10.12 31.28
C LEU A 78 -8.60 -10.66 32.24
N TRP A 79 -7.38 -10.11 32.20
CA TRP A 79 -6.28 -10.57 33.05
C TRP A 79 -6.52 -10.35 34.54
N ARG A 80 -7.43 -9.45 34.93
CA ARG A 80 -7.84 -9.29 36.35
C ARG A 80 -8.58 -10.51 36.89
N HIS A 81 -9.11 -11.36 36.01
CA HIS A 81 -9.75 -12.62 36.38
C HIS A 81 -8.76 -13.79 36.45
N ALA A 82 -7.52 -13.61 36.00
CA ALA A 82 -6.50 -14.64 36.10
C ALA A 82 -6.02 -14.77 37.55
N ASN A 83 -6.18 -15.97 38.12
CA ASN A 83 -5.68 -16.32 39.43
C ASN A 83 -4.61 -17.42 39.30
N ALA A 84 -3.39 -17.13 39.75
CA ALA A 84 -2.25 -18.03 39.69
C ALA A 84 -2.46 -19.34 40.48
N GLU A 85 -3.41 -19.40 41.41
CA GLU A 85 -3.74 -20.61 42.14
C GLU A 85 -4.58 -21.59 41.33
N LYS A 86 -5.30 -21.13 40.30
CA LYS A 86 -6.17 -21.95 39.48
C LYS A 86 -5.38 -22.59 38.33
N VAL A 87 -5.81 -23.78 37.90
CA VAL A 87 -5.25 -24.48 36.75
C VAL A 87 -5.68 -23.81 35.45
N PHE A 88 -6.95 -23.44 35.35
CA PHE A 88 -7.47 -22.67 34.23
C PHE A 88 -8.73 -21.88 34.62
N HIS A 89 -9.10 -20.92 33.77
CA HIS A 89 -10.30 -20.11 33.85
C HIS A 89 -11.05 -20.22 32.52
N TRP A 90 -12.36 -20.35 32.59
CA TRP A 90 -13.23 -20.33 31.42
C TRP A 90 -14.61 -19.80 31.77
N GLY A 91 -15.45 -19.61 30.77
CA GLY A 91 -16.79 -19.08 30.94
C GLY A 91 -17.70 -19.99 31.78
N LYS A 92 -18.35 -19.41 32.80
CA LYS A 92 -19.13 -20.13 33.82
C LYS A 92 -20.30 -20.94 33.26
N ASN A 93 -20.97 -20.43 32.23
CA ASN A 93 -22.18 -21.01 31.67
C ASN A 93 -21.89 -21.83 30.41
N SER A 94 -21.04 -21.33 29.49
CA SER A 94 -20.74 -22.09 28.27
C SER A 94 -19.83 -23.30 28.53
N LEU A 95 -18.97 -23.19 29.55
CA LEU A 95 -17.90 -24.16 29.85
C LEU A 95 -17.16 -24.54 28.56
N CYS A 96 -16.84 -23.53 27.74
CA CYS A 96 -16.28 -23.68 26.41
C CYS A 96 -14.76 -23.69 26.45
N SER A 97 -14.13 -24.72 25.87
CA SER A 97 -12.67 -24.80 25.81
C SER A 97 -12.06 -23.92 24.71
N GLY A 98 -12.87 -23.36 23.80
CA GLY A 98 -12.40 -22.44 22.76
C GLY A 98 -11.95 -21.07 23.24
N PHE A 99 -12.13 -20.74 24.53
CA PHE A 99 -11.65 -19.49 25.13
C PHE A 99 -11.30 -19.70 26.61
N MET A 100 -10.00 -19.70 26.96
CA MET A 100 -9.55 -20.08 28.31
C MET A 100 -8.29 -19.34 28.74
N ILE A 101 -8.22 -18.91 30.00
CA ILE A 101 -6.93 -18.52 30.62
C ILE A 101 -6.35 -19.75 31.31
N MET A 102 -5.20 -20.23 30.87
CA MET A 102 -4.55 -21.42 31.42
C MET A 102 -3.32 -21.02 32.23
N ASN A 103 -3.15 -21.59 33.42
CA ASN A 103 -1.88 -21.56 34.14
C ASN A 103 -1.03 -22.72 33.64
N VAL A 104 -0.06 -22.41 32.79
CA VAL A 104 0.78 -23.38 32.10
C VAL A 104 1.53 -24.26 33.10
N GLN A 105 2.06 -23.68 34.17
CA GLN A 105 2.83 -24.42 35.17
C GLN A 105 1.98 -25.44 35.95
N LYS A 106 0.66 -25.23 36.02
CA LYS A 106 -0.28 -26.10 36.73
C LYS A 106 -1.03 -27.08 35.83
N LEU A 107 -0.89 -27.02 34.51
CA LEU A 107 -1.61 -27.94 33.60
C LEU A 107 -1.28 -29.42 33.85
N ALA A 108 -0.09 -29.73 34.37
CA ALA A 108 0.27 -31.10 34.75
C ALA A 108 -0.68 -31.68 35.83
N GLU A 109 -1.25 -30.84 36.70
CA GLU A 109 -2.15 -31.25 37.78
C GLU A 109 -3.45 -31.88 37.25
N ILE A 110 -3.87 -31.54 36.01
CA ILE A 110 -5.01 -32.19 35.35
C ILE A 110 -4.75 -33.69 35.21
N TRP A 111 -3.52 -34.03 34.83
CA TRP A 111 -3.12 -35.41 34.55
C TRP A 111 -2.85 -36.20 35.82
N ASP A 112 -2.26 -35.57 36.84
CA ASP A 112 -2.01 -36.22 38.14
C ASP A 112 -3.33 -36.60 38.84
N ARG A 113 -4.39 -35.82 38.60
CA ARG A 113 -5.71 -36.03 39.19
C ARG A 113 -6.68 -36.77 38.28
N MET A 114 -6.27 -37.06 37.05
CA MET A 114 -7.10 -37.74 36.06
C MET A 114 -7.69 -39.08 36.57
N PRO A 115 -6.94 -39.93 37.32
CA PRO A 115 -7.49 -41.17 37.88
C PRO A 115 -8.65 -40.97 38.87
N LEU A 116 -8.86 -39.74 39.36
CA LEU A 116 -9.87 -39.40 40.37
C LEU A 116 -11.18 -38.84 39.76
N LEU A 117 -11.22 -38.56 38.45
CA LEU A 117 -12.39 -37.96 37.80
C LEU A 117 -13.61 -38.90 37.78
N GLY A 118 -13.38 -40.22 37.95
CA GLY A 118 -14.42 -41.23 37.99
C GLY A 118 -15.00 -41.56 36.60
N PRO A 119 -16.00 -42.47 36.54
CA PRO A 119 -16.45 -43.03 35.27
C PRO A 119 -17.13 -42.00 34.35
N TRP A 120 -16.69 -41.94 33.10
CA TRP A 120 -17.26 -41.12 32.01
C TRP A 120 -18.59 -41.71 31.54
N LYS A 121 -19.56 -40.87 31.15
CA LYS A 121 -20.82 -41.39 30.63
C LYS A 121 -20.60 -41.93 29.22
N PRO A 122 -21.27 -43.04 28.82
CA PRO A 122 -21.21 -43.55 27.45
C PRO A 122 -21.62 -42.53 26.39
N THR A 123 -22.49 -41.57 26.76
CA THR A 123 -23.00 -40.51 25.89
C THR A 123 -22.02 -39.37 25.67
N ASP A 124 -20.92 -39.31 26.42
CA ASP A 124 -19.96 -38.22 26.30
C ASP A 124 -19.14 -38.41 25.02
N THR A 125 -19.20 -37.41 24.14
CA THR A 125 -18.31 -37.34 22.97
C THR A 125 -16.89 -37.07 23.48
N PRO A 126 -15.94 -37.98 23.23
CA PRO A 126 -14.57 -37.85 23.74
C PRO A 126 -13.90 -36.63 23.11
N GLY A 127 -13.38 -35.74 23.95
CA GLY A 127 -12.82 -34.46 23.59
C GLY A 127 -12.09 -33.82 24.77
N ASP A 128 -11.30 -32.77 24.53
CA ASP A 128 -10.70 -31.99 25.60
C ASP A 128 -11.77 -31.31 26.48
N GLN A 129 -12.89 -30.88 25.87
CA GLN A 129 -13.96 -30.22 26.60
C GLN A 129 -14.59 -31.12 27.68
N ILE A 130 -14.74 -32.43 27.44
CA ILE A 130 -15.26 -33.34 28.48
C ILE A 130 -14.24 -33.50 29.61
N ILE A 131 -12.95 -33.64 29.28
CA ILE A 131 -11.88 -33.75 30.27
C ILE A 131 -11.89 -32.53 31.21
N LEU A 132 -11.91 -31.33 30.63
CA LEU A 132 -11.93 -30.07 31.38
C LEU A 132 -13.23 -29.90 32.19
N ARG A 133 -14.38 -30.36 31.67
CA ARG A 133 -15.67 -30.29 32.38
C ARG A 133 -15.71 -31.23 33.57
N SER A 134 -15.21 -32.46 33.41
CA SER A 134 -15.08 -33.42 34.50
C SER A 134 -14.10 -32.92 35.55
N PHE A 135 -12.97 -32.34 35.12
CA PHE A 135 -12.02 -31.71 36.03
C PHE A 135 -12.66 -30.56 36.82
N HIS A 136 -13.37 -29.64 36.16
CA HIS A 136 -14.12 -28.57 36.82
C HIS A 136 -15.19 -29.12 37.77
N SER A 137 -15.93 -30.15 37.38
CA SER A 137 -16.97 -30.73 38.23
C SER A 137 -16.40 -31.40 39.48
N LYS A 138 -15.21 -32.01 39.38
CA LYS A 138 -14.59 -32.77 40.47
C LYS A 138 -13.73 -31.89 41.39
N PHE A 139 -13.06 -30.90 40.81
CA PHE A 139 -12.11 -30.00 41.46
C PHE A 139 -12.47 -28.52 41.18
N PRO A 140 -13.69 -28.08 41.55
CA PRO A 140 -14.13 -26.71 41.27
C PRO A 140 -13.25 -25.65 41.94
N GLU A 141 -12.61 -25.98 43.06
CA GLU A 141 -11.65 -25.11 43.74
C GLU A 141 -10.38 -24.84 42.91
N MET A 142 -10.09 -25.66 41.91
CA MET A 142 -8.92 -25.53 41.03
C MET A 142 -9.23 -24.80 39.72
N VAL A 143 -10.50 -24.49 39.46
CA VAL A 143 -10.96 -23.85 38.23
C VAL A 143 -11.53 -22.47 38.52
N GLY A 144 -11.08 -21.48 37.76
CA GLY A 144 -11.63 -20.13 37.82
C GLY A 144 -12.80 -19.94 36.85
N SER A 145 -13.66 -18.98 37.15
CA SER A 145 -14.80 -18.61 36.29
C SER A 145 -14.60 -17.22 35.72
N LEU A 146 -14.71 -17.09 34.39
CA LEU A 146 -14.80 -15.81 33.71
C LEU A 146 -16.24 -15.27 33.77
N PRO A 147 -16.43 -13.94 33.84
CA PRO A 147 -17.76 -13.37 33.92
C PRO A 147 -18.46 -13.44 32.55
N ILE A 148 -19.75 -13.11 32.52
CA ILE A 148 -20.64 -13.40 31.38
C ILE A 148 -20.21 -12.70 30.09
N GLU A 149 -19.57 -11.54 30.22
CA GLU A 149 -19.03 -10.72 29.13
C GLU A 149 -17.94 -11.48 28.35
N TRP A 150 -17.25 -12.40 29.00
CA TRP A 150 -16.20 -13.26 28.43
C TRP A 150 -16.66 -14.71 28.20
N ASP A 151 -17.97 -14.96 28.25
CA ASP A 151 -18.60 -16.29 28.16
C ASP A 151 -19.69 -16.34 27.08
N ILE A 152 -19.46 -15.64 25.96
CA ILE A 152 -20.45 -15.47 24.91
C ILE A 152 -20.19 -16.45 23.77
N SER A 153 -21.08 -17.43 23.61
CA SER A 153 -20.97 -18.43 22.54
C SER A 153 -22.24 -18.54 21.71
N ALA A 154 -22.10 -18.39 20.39
CA ALA A 154 -23.21 -18.47 19.46
C ALA A 154 -23.91 -19.84 19.46
N ARG A 155 -23.16 -20.93 19.68
CA ARG A 155 -23.68 -22.32 19.76
C ARG A 155 -24.69 -22.49 20.90
N ASN A 156 -24.44 -21.87 22.04
CA ASN A 156 -25.31 -21.98 23.21
C ASN A 156 -26.48 -20.97 23.15
N GLY A 157 -26.63 -20.25 22.02
CA GLY A 157 -27.32 -18.96 21.98
C GLY A 157 -26.45 -17.91 22.69
N PHE A 158 -26.39 -16.69 22.15
CA PHE A 158 -25.57 -15.59 22.70
C PHE A 158 -25.78 -15.28 24.20
N MET A 159 -26.73 -15.95 24.88
CA MET A 159 -26.82 -16.01 26.33
C MET A 159 -27.08 -17.45 26.81
N GLY A 160 -26.11 -18.02 27.53
CA GLY A 160 -26.03 -19.44 27.92
C GLY A 160 -27.00 -19.94 28.99
N ASN A 161 -28.27 -19.51 29.01
CA ASN A 161 -29.31 -20.10 29.87
C ASN A 161 -30.57 -20.44 29.05
N SER A 162 -31.16 -21.60 29.36
CA SER A 162 -32.40 -22.13 28.75
C SER A 162 -33.59 -21.17 28.79
N GLU A 163 -33.62 -20.23 29.74
CA GLU A 163 -34.68 -19.22 29.87
C GLU A 163 -34.63 -18.08 28.83
N ARG A 164 -33.53 -17.92 28.08
CA ARG A 164 -33.38 -16.86 27.06
C ARG A 164 -33.25 -17.39 25.62
N SER A 165 -33.89 -18.52 25.33
CA SER A 165 -33.96 -19.13 23.98
C SER A 165 -34.48 -18.17 22.90
N TYR A 166 -35.23 -17.12 23.29
CA TYR A 166 -35.79 -16.09 22.42
C TYR A 166 -34.76 -15.22 21.66
N LEU A 167 -33.48 -15.25 22.03
CA LEU A 167 -32.43 -14.50 21.33
C LEU A 167 -31.80 -15.27 20.17
N LYS A 168 -32.13 -16.55 19.97
CA LYS A 168 -31.65 -17.31 18.82
C LYS A 168 -32.16 -16.77 17.48
N SER A 169 -33.22 -15.96 17.49
CA SER A 169 -33.89 -15.48 16.27
C SER A 169 -33.93 -13.96 16.08
N ASP A 170 -33.55 -13.15 17.08
CA ASP A 170 -33.59 -11.69 16.95
C ASP A 170 -32.21 -11.05 17.14
N PRO A 171 -31.47 -10.82 16.03
CA PRO A 171 -30.17 -10.16 16.06
C PRO A 171 -30.19 -8.75 16.65
N ARG A 172 -31.35 -8.06 16.71
CA ARG A 172 -31.44 -6.71 17.31
C ARG A 172 -31.18 -6.75 18.80
N LYS A 173 -31.77 -7.72 19.49
CA LYS A 173 -31.58 -7.88 20.94
C LYS A 173 -30.18 -8.37 21.27
N VAL A 174 -29.58 -9.18 20.40
CA VAL A 174 -28.15 -9.54 20.52
C VAL A 174 -27.31 -8.28 20.37
N ALA A 175 -27.51 -7.49 19.32
CA ALA A 175 -26.79 -6.23 19.10
C ALA A 175 -26.96 -5.22 20.25
N GLU A 176 -28.18 -5.05 20.76
CA GLU A 176 -28.47 -4.19 21.91
C GLU A 176 -27.78 -4.68 23.18
N TRP A 177 -27.73 -5.99 23.39
CA TRP A 177 -26.98 -6.56 24.50
C TRP A 177 -25.46 -6.46 24.32
N LEU A 178 -24.93 -6.58 23.11
CA LEU A 178 -23.50 -6.33 22.84
C LEU A 178 -23.09 -4.90 23.23
N LYS A 179 -24.00 -3.92 23.08
CA LYS A 179 -23.78 -2.55 23.57
C LYS A 179 -23.66 -2.46 25.09
N SER A 180 -24.17 -3.44 25.83
CA SER A 180 -24.05 -3.50 27.30
C SER A 180 -22.69 -4.01 27.79
N GLY A 181 -21.79 -4.42 26.88
CA GLY A 181 -20.37 -4.69 27.18
C GLY A 181 -19.98 -6.15 26.98
N ALA A 182 -19.94 -6.62 25.73
CA ALA A 182 -19.30 -7.89 25.42
C ALA A 182 -17.77 -7.79 25.50
N GLY A 183 -17.12 -8.82 26.04
CA GLY A 183 -15.66 -8.97 26.07
C GLY A 183 -15.13 -9.78 24.88
N MET A 184 -15.79 -10.89 24.56
CA MET A 184 -15.48 -11.73 23.40
C MET A 184 -16.75 -12.33 22.78
N LEU A 185 -16.68 -12.72 21.51
CA LEU A 185 -17.73 -13.44 20.79
C LEU A 185 -17.17 -14.71 20.18
N HIS A 186 -17.69 -15.87 20.59
CA HIS A 186 -17.28 -17.15 20.05
C HIS A 186 -18.34 -17.71 19.08
N PHE A 187 -17.99 -17.83 17.80
CA PHE A 187 -18.91 -18.24 16.74
C PHE A 187 -19.02 -19.76 16.54
N ASN A 188 -18.13 -20.54 17.17
CA ASN A 188 -18.23 -21.99 17.34
C ASN A 188 -18.43 -22.77 16.02
N GLY A 189 -17.67 -22.42 14.98
CA GLY A 189 -17.60 -23.04 13.65
C GLY A 189 -16.91 -24.42 13.61
N GLY A 190 -16.93 -25.16 14.72
CA GLY A 190 -16.24 -26.44 14.90
C GLY A 190 -17.13 -27.59 15.39
N GLY A 191 -18.46 -27.49 15.20
CA GLY A 191 -19.36 -28.63 15.41
C GLY A 191 -19.21 -29.69 14.30
N GLU A 192 -20.31 -30.35 13.92
CA GLU A 192 -20.32 -31.29 12.79
C GLU A 192 -20.07 -30.61 11.42
N SER A 193 -20.24 -29.28 11.35
CA SER A 193 -20.02 -28.48 10.15
C SER A 193 -18.73 -27.67 10.28
N ALA A 194 -17.85 -27.81 9.28
CA ALA A 194 -16.68 -26.96 9.09
C ALA A 194 -17.02 -25.61 8.41
N GLU A 195 -18.30 -25.30 8.23
CA GLU A 195 -18.73 -24.05 7.62
C GLU A 195 -18.73 -22.89 8.63
N SER A 196 -18.33 -21.71 8.15
CA SER A 196 -18.42 -20.46 8.92
C SER A 196 -19.84 -20.23 9.45
N TYR A 197 -19.93 -19.79 10.70
CA TYR A 197 -21.20 -19.45 11.37
C TYR A 197 -22.11 -18.57 10.49
N TYR A 198 -21.53 -17.59 9.78
CA TYR A 198 -22.28 -16.64 8.95
C TYR A 198 -22.80 -17.23 7.64
N LYS A 199 -22.28 -18.38 7.18
CA LYS A 199 -22.84 -19.11 6.05
C LYS A 199 -24.12 -19.84 6.45
N VAL A 200 -24.10 -20.45 7.63
CA VAL A 200 -25.27 -21.17 8.18
C VAL A 200 -26.34 -20.20 8.69
N HIS A 201 -25.95 -18.97 9.08
CA HIS A 201 -26.84 -17.95 9.64
C HIS A 201 -26.81 -16.63 8.85
N PRO A 202 -27.28 -16.62 7.58
CA PRO A 202 -27.18 -15.46 6.68
C PRO A 202 -27.95 -14.22 7.18
N GLN A 203 -28.90 -14.38 8.10
CA GLN A 203 -29.59 -13.25 8.73
C GLN A 203 -28.65 -12.31 9.49
N PHE A 204 -27.50 -12.80 9.99
CA PHE A 204 -26.48 -11.97 10.63
C PHE A 204 -25.55 -11.28 9.62
N SER A 205 -25.44 -11.80 8.39
CA SER A 205 -24.55 -11.26 7.36
C SER A 205 -25.22 -10.26 6.41
N GLY A 206 -26.50 -10.46 6.07
CA GLY A 206 -27.21 -9.57 5.14
C GLY A 206 -27.79 -8.31 5.79
N LYS A 207 -28.55 -8.48 6.89
CA LYS A 207 -29.38 -7.40 7.46
C LYS A 207 -28.66 -6.54 8.52
N TYR A 208 -27.61 -7.07 9.14
CA TYR A 208 -26.91 -6.45 10.27
C TYR A 208 -25.41 -6.31 10.02
N ASN A 209 -25.03 -6.11 8.76
CA ASN A 209 -23.63 -5.94 8.37
C ASN A 209 -22.97 -4.76 9.10
N ASP A 210 -23.73 -3.72 9.44
CA ASP A 210 -23.20 -2.56 10.18
C ASP A 210 -22.85 -2.87 11.65
N THR A 211 -23.32 -4.00 12.19
CA THR A 211 -23.04 -4.41 13.58
C THR A 211 -22.10 -5.61 13.64
N PHE A 212 -22.40 -6.66 12.87
CA PHE A 212 -21.63 -7.91 12.86
C PHE A 212 -20.63 -7.99 11.71
N GLY A 213 -20.62 -7.04 10.77
CA GLY A 213 -19.78 -7.08 9.57
C GLY A 213 -18.29 -7.17 9.89
N LEU A 214 -17.83 -6.51 10.95
CA LEU A 214 -16.43 -6.62 11.38
C LEU A 214 -16.10 -8.01 11.94
N ALA A 215 -16.97 -8.57 12.79
CA ALA A 215 -16.80 -9.92 13.31
C ALA A 215 -16.86 -10.97 12.19
N LYS A 216 -17.80 -10.81 11.25
CA LYS A 216 -17.90 -11.61 10.03
C LYS A 216 -16.64 -11.53 9.19
N PHE A 217 -16.14 -10.32 8.95
CA PHE A 217 -14.92 -10.11 8.17
C PHE A 217 -13.79 -10.97 8.74
N TYR A 218 -13.53 -10.90 10.05
CA TYR A 218 -12.44 -11.64 10.68
C TYR A 218 -12.66 -13.15 10.71
N VAL A 219 -13.88 -13.62 10.97
CA VAL A 219 -14.20 -15.05 11.00
C VAL A 219 -14.13 -15.69 9.60
N ASP A 220 -14.42 -14.93 8.55
CA ASP A 220 -14.41 -15.44 7.17
C ASP A 220 -13.05 -15.32 6.46
N ILE A 221 -12.02 -14.74 7.08
CA ILE A 221 -10.70 -14.65 6.44
C ILE A 221 -10.14 -16.07 6.28
N PRO A 222 -9.82 -16.52 5.05
CA PRO A 222 -9.25 -17.85 4.86
C PRO A 222 -7.89 -17.97 5.56
N TRP A 223 -7.61 -19.11 6.19
CA TRP A 223 -6.33 -19.33 6.89
C TRP A 223 -5.07 -19.06 6.06
N PRO A 224 -5.00 -19.36 4.74
CA PRO A 224 -3.86 -18.93 3.93
C PRO A 224 -3.67 -17.41 3.88
N TRP A 225 -4.78 -16.66 3.88
CA TRP A 225 -4.78 -15.20 3.97
C TRP A 225 -4.44 -14.73 5.37
N VAL A 226 -4.97 -15.35 6.42
CA VAL A 226 -4.53 -15.07 7.80
C VAL A 226 -3.03 -15.33 7.94
N ARG A 227 -2.51 -16.43 7.40
CA ARG A 227 -1.07 -16.76 7.39
C ARG A 227 -0.27 -15.78 6.55
N PHE A 228 -0.78 -15.32 5.41
CA PHE A 228 -0.15 -14.28 4.58
C PHE A 228 -0.12 -12.96 5.33
N LEU A 229 -1.24 -12.55 5.93
CA LEU A 229 -1.38 -11.38 6.79
C LEU A 229 -0.37 -11.48 7.94
N MET A 230 -0.39 -12.56 8.73
CA MET A 230 0.57 -12.82 9.81
C MET A 230 2.03 -12.85 9.35
N LYS A 231 2.36 -13.46 8.20
CA LYS A 231 3.73 -13.48 7.66
C LYS A 231 4.17 -12.13 7.11
N SER A 232 3.23 -11.36 6.56
CA SER A 232 3.46 -9.96 6.18
C SER A 232 3.62 -9.07 7.41
N MET A 233 3.06 -9.49 8.55
CA MET A 233 3.23 -8.86 9.87
C MET A 233 4.55 -9.28 10.57
N THR A 234 5.10 -10.48 10.30
CA THR A 234 6.40 -10.95 10.86
C THR A 234 7.61 -10.42 10.10
N ARG A 235 7.43 -9.97 8.85
CA ARG A 235 8.43 -9.14 8.16
C ARG A 235 8.32 -7.73 8.72
N HIS A 236 9.24 -7.41 9.63
CA HIS A 236 9.37 -6.15 10.38
C HIS A 236 8.45 -5.00 9.92
N SER A 237 7.50 -4.65 10.80
CA SER A 237 6.82 -3.34 10.94
C SER A 237 5.66 -2.94 10.00
N ILE A 238 4.52 -3.65 10.01
CA ILE A 238 3.21 -3.06 9.66
C ILE A 238 2.12 -3.59 10.61
N SER A 239 1.35 -2.69 11.25
CA SER A 239 0.36 -2.99 12.29
C SER A 239 -1.07 -2.97 11.78
N TYR A 240 -1.80 -4.11 11.80
CA TYR A 240 -3.24 -4.26 12.14
C TYR A 240 -3.60 -5.76 12.45
N ALA A 241 -3.70 -6.13 13.75
CA ALA A 241 -4.33 -7.28 14.48
C ALA A 241 -4.15 -8.78 14.04
N PRO A 242 -4.22 -9.82 14.94
CA PRO A 242 -4.62 -9.89 16.37
C PRO A 242 -3.50 -10.34 17.38
N LEU A 243 -3.87 -10.41 18.67
CA LEU A 243 -3.11 -10.66 19.94
C LEU A 243 -2.99 -12.20 20.21
N ILE A 244 -2.00 -12.84 20.87
CA ILE A 244 -1.48 -12.84 22.28
C ILE A 244 -0.20 -13.73 22.33
N VAL A 245 0.92 -13.37 23.00
CA VAL A 245 1.29 -13.71 24.40
C VAL A 245 1.97 -12.50 25.09
N GLU A 246 1.62 -12.27 26.36
CA GLU A 246 2.13 -11.20 27.22
C GLU A 246 2.96 -11.80 28.37
N GLU A 247 4.19 -11.30 28.57
CA GLU A 247 5.02 -11.56 29.76
C GLU A 247 4.95 -10.30 30.63
N ASN A 248 4.39 -10.41 31.83
CA ASN A 248 4.22 -9.30 32.76
C ASN A 248 5.45 -9.20 33.66
N ARG A 249 6.18 -8.08 33.63
CA ARG A 249 7.23 -7.76 34.61
C ARG A 249 6.98 -6.38 35.20
N SER A 250 6.76 -6.32 36.51
CA SER A 250 6.96 -5.10 37.30
C SER A 250 7.96 -5.34 38.44
N ILE A 251 9.02 -4.54 38.34
CA ILE A 251 10.15 -4.10 39.19
C ILE A 251 9.97 -4.16 40.73
N PRO A 252 11.08 -4.10 41.51
CA PRO A 252 11.43 -2.80 42.11
C PRO A 252 12.91 -2.38 42.01
N ALA A 253 13.09 -1.06 42.03
CA ALA A 253 14.30 -0.30 41.81
C ALA A 253 15.36 -0.44 42.92
N HIS A 254 16.64 -0.32 42.54
CA HIS A 254 17.66 0.29 43.39
C HIS A 254 18.69 1.06 42.54
N THR A 255 18.71 2.37 42.77
CA THR A 255 19.84 3.32 42.76
C THR A 255 21.20 2.84 42.27
N MET A 256 21.75 3.51 41.24
CA MET A 256 23.09 4.11 41.33
C MET A 256 23.06 5.48 40.65
N ALA A 257 23.45 6.50 41.43
CA ALA A 257 23.83 7.80 40.94
C ALA A 257 25.24 7.71 40.38
N GLU A 258 25.41 8.01 39.10
CA GLU A 258 26.68 8.47 38.55
C GLU A 258 26.46 9.90 38.06
N ASP A 259 27.31 10.81 38.51
CA ASP A 259 27.37 12.20 38.06
C ASP A 259 27.71 12.26 36.57
N SER A 260 26.69 12.25 35.71
CA SER A 260 26.85 12.43 34.28
C SER A 260 26.95 13.93 33.96
N PHE A 261 28.13 14.38 33.56
CA PHE A 261 28.42 15.70 32.95
C PHE A 261 27.79 15.81 31.54
N GLY A 262 26.47 15.61 31.42
CA GLY A 262 25.72 15.81 30.19
C GLY A 262 25.02 17.18 30.16
N PRO A 263 24.81 17.80 28.98
CA PRO A 263 23.98 18.99 28.87
C PRO A 263 22.56 18.71 29.38
N PRO A 264 21.89 19.69 30.01
CA PRO A 264 20.55 19.49 30.55
C PRO A 264 19.55 19.18 29.43
N LEU A 265 18.62 18.26 29.73
CA LEU A 265 17.46 17.97 28.90
C LEU A 265 16.41 19.08 29.10
N VAL A 266 15.92 19.66 28.01
CA VAL A 266 14.92 20.74 28.07
C VAL A 266 13.59 20.28 27.47
N SER A 267 12.48 20.60 28.14
CA SER A 267 11.13 20.20 27.73
C SER A 267 10.37 21.22 26.88
N THR A 268 10.77 22.49 26.87
CA THR A 268 10.15 23.58 26.09
C THR A 268 11.14 24.72 25.82
N LEU A 269 11.11 25.32 24.63
CA LEU A 269 11.95 26.47 24.23
C LEU A 269 11.15 27.52 23.45
N SER A 270 11.61 28.77 23.48
CA SER A 270 11.01 29.94 22.83
C SER A 270 11.86 30.48 21.66
N ASP A 271 11.23 31.31 20.81
CA ASP A 271 11.80 31.88 19.58
C ASP A 271 13.14 32.62 19.78
N ASP A 272 13.33 33.25 20.93
CA ASP A 272 14.57 33.95 21.31
C ASP A 272 15.80 33.03 21.32
N THR A 273 15.61 31.74 21.59
CA THR A 273 16.69 30.74 21.54
C THR A 273 17.05 30.30 20.11
N GLY A 274 16.20 30.62 19.13
CA GLY A 274 16.28 30.11 17.75
C GLY A 274 15.79 28.67 17.58
N ILE A 275 15.09 28.12 18.59
CA ILE A 275 14.58 26.74 18.65
C ILE A 275 13.18 26.76 19.27
N VAL A 276 12.23 26.05 18.66
CA VAL A 276 10.83 25.95 19.08
C VAL A 276 10.40 24.49 19.12
N GLY A 277 9.76 24.09 20.21
CA GLY A 277 9.21 22.76 20.38
C GLY A 277 9.24 22.26 21.83
N PRO A 278 8.79 21.02 22.06
CA PRO A 278 8.25 20.10 21.06
C PRO A 278 6.84 20.50 20.59
N VAL A 279 6.59 20.41 19.29
CA VAL A 279 5.26 20.59 18.69
C VAL A 279 4.65 19.22 18.41
N ASP A 280 3.41 18.97 18.84
CA ASP A 280 2.71 17.71 18.54
C ASP A 280 2.26 17.71 17.07
N LEU A 281 2.91 16.85 16.28
CA LEU A 281 2.61 16.60 14.87
C LEU A 281 2.23 15.14 14.67
N SER A 282 1.54 14.54 15.64
CA SER A 282 1.15 13.13 15.59
C SER A 282 0.26 12.78 14.39
N ALA A 283 -0.48 13.75 13.83
CA ALA A 283 -1.24 13.56 12.59
C ALA A 283 -0.35 13.35 11.35
N VAL A 284 0.84 13.98 11.29
CA VAL A 284 1.80 13.90 10.19
C VAL A 284 2.45 12.50 10.07
N LEU A 285 2.35 11.70 11.15
CA LEU A 285 3.08 10.45 11.30
C LEU A 285 2.72 9.38 10.28
N PHE A 286 1.47 9.32 9.84
CA PHE A 286 1.05 8.32 8.86
C PHE A 286 1.80 8.52 7.53
N SER A 287 1.84 9.77 7.05
CA SER A 287 2.60 10.16 5.85
C SER A 287 4.11 9.96 6.05
N ALA A 288 4.63 10.22 7.26
CA ALA A 288 6.03 9.98 7.60
C ALA A 288 6.43 8.50 7.53
N MET A 289 5.58 7.60 8.05
CA MET A 289 5.81 6.16 7.97
C MET A 289 5.78 5.67 6.52
N GLU A 290 4.83 6.15 5.71
CA GLU A 290 4.72 5.77 4.31
C GLU A 290 5.90 6.31 3.47
N CYS A 291 6.32 7.56 3.70
CA CYS A 291 7.54 8.11 3.12
C CYS A 291 8.78 7.27 3.50
N THR A 292 8.90 6.85 4.77
CA THR A 292 9.99 5.98 5.25
C THR A 292 9.98 4.59 4.59
N ARG A 293 8.78 4.01 4.39
CA ARG A 293 8.63 2.70 3.74
C ARG A 293 9.14 2.73 2.31
N GLN A 294 8.81 3.79 1.57
CA GLN A 294 9.33 4.02 0.23
C GLN A 294 10.85 4.25 0.22
N PHE A 295 11.42 4.72 1.34
CA PHE A 295 12.86 4.93 1.52
C PHE A 295 13.67 3.67 1.83
N LYS A 296 13.16 2.73 2.65
CA LYS A 296 13.92 1.51 3.02
C LYS A 296 14.30 0.66 1.80
N ASN A 297 13.48 0.69 0.74
CA ASN A 297 13.80 0.01 -0.53
C ASN A 297 14.86 0.73 -1.37
N TRP A 298 15.31 1.92 -0.95
CA TRP A 298 16.12 2.86 -1.74
C TRP A 298 17.59 2.93 -1.31
N GLY A 299 17.95 2.44 -0.11
CA GLY A 299 19.34 2.43 0.37
C GLY A 299 20.33 1.73 -0.58
N ASN A 300 19.84 0.77 -1.38
CA ASN A 300 20.63 0.11 -2.43
C ASN A 300 20.58 0.84 -3.80
N ALA A 301 19.53 1.61 -4.08
CA ALA A 301 19.33 2.35 -5.34
C ALA A 301 20.06 3.72 -5.36
N TRP A 302 20.33 4.29 -4.17
CA TRP A 302 21.07 5.53 -4.00
C TRP A 302 22.44 5.53 -4.72
N LYS A 303 23.10 4.38 -4.78
CA LYS A 303 24.41 4.23 -5.45
C LYS A 303 24.33 4.19 -6.97
N THR A 304 23.17 3.88 -7.57
CA THR A 304 23.06 3.57 -9.00
C THR A 304 22.21 4.57 -9.80
N GLU A 305 21.15 5.15 -9.23
CA GLU A 305 20.27 6.10 -9.96
C GLU A 305 20.65 7.59 -9.78
N LEU A 306 21.33 7.93 -8.67
CA LEU A 306 21.51 9.29 -8.18
C LEU A 306 22.79 10.00 -8.67
N VAL A 307 23.69 9.28 -9.35
CA VAL A 307 24.87 9.85 -10.02
C VAL A 307 24.47 10.91 -11.09
N SER A 308 23.18 10.94 -11.49
CA SER A 308 22.64 11.91 -12.45
C SER A 308 22.00 13.18 -11.84
N ARG A 309 21.90 13.32 -10.51
CA ARG A 309 21.21 14.48 -9.88
C ARG A 309 22.09 15.21 -8.85
N PRO A 310 22.26 16.54 -8.97
CA PRO A 310 23.25 17.31 -8.21
C PRO A 310 22.99 17.47 -6.71
N TYR A 311 21.72 17.59 -6.28
CA TYR A 311 21.40 17.90 -4.88
C TYR A 311 20.80 16.73 -4.12
N VAL A 312 21.53 16.26 -3.11
CA VAL A 312 21.28 15.01 -2.36
C VAL A 312 19.95 14.99 -1.59
N LYS A 313 19.42 16.15 -1.18
CA LYS A 313 18.16 16.27 -0.42
C LYS A 313 16.92 16.56 -1.29
N SER A 314 17.08 16.75 -2.60
CA SER A 314 15.94 17.03 -3.51
C SER A 314 15.14 15.82 -4.01
N PRO A 315 15.68 14.59 -4.12
CA PRO A 315 14.96 13.48 -4.74
C PRO A 315 13.66 13.11 -4.02
N PHE A 316 13.54 13.44 -2.73
CA PHE A 316 12.39 13.08 -1.91
C PHE A 316 11.13 13.86 -2.26
N ALA A 317 11.25 15.06 -2.81
CA ALA A 317 10.12 15.85 -3.29
C ALA A 317 9.29 15.14 -4.38
N TYR A 318 9.91 14.20 -5.09
CA TYR A 318 9.25 13.44 -6.15
C TYR A 318 8.40 12.26 -5.64
N LYS A 319 8.53 11.89 -4.36
CA LYS A 319 7.76 10.80 -3.75
C LYS A 319 6.46 11.36 -3.19
N GLU A 320 5.34 10.80 -3.63
CA GLU A 320 3.99 11.27 -3.28
C GLU A 320 3.80 11.35 -1.77
N ALA A 321 4.08 10.27 -1.03
CA ALA A 321 3.95 10.25 0.42
C ALA A 321 4.84 11.27 1.15
N CYS A 322 6.04 11.54 0.63
CA CYS A 322 6.95 12.53 1.21
C CYS A 322 6.48 13.96 0.89
N ARG A 323 5.90 14.18 -0.29
CA ARG A 323 5.27 15.45 -0.67
C ARG A 323 4.01 15.73 0.13
N GLU A 324 3.14 14.74 0.33
CA GLU A 324 1.96 14.84 1.20
C GLU A 324 2.37 15.21 2.63
N MET A 325 3.44 14.61 3.13
CA MET A 325 3.98 14.95 4.45
C MET A 325 4.47 16.41 4.52
N ALA A 326 5.16 16.91 3.49
CA ALA A 326 5.59 18.30 3.40
C ALA A 326 4.41 19.29 3.29
N LEU A 327 3.28 18.84 2.73
CA LEU A 327 2.04 19.61 2.56
C LEU A 327 1.08 19.48 3.75
N HIS A 328 1.45 18.75 4.80
CA HIS A 328 0.54 18.52 5.92
C HIS A 328 0.23 19.82 6.65
N SER A 329 -1.07 20.11 6.83
CA SER A 329 -1.57 21.39 7.35
C SER A 329 -0.94 21.79 8.68
N ASP A 330 -0.85 20.87 9.65
CA ASP A 330 -0.26 21.16 10.96
C ASP A 330 1.23 21.56 10.86
N LEU A 331 2.01 20.87 10.02
CA LEU A 331 3.41 21.20 9.79
C LEU A 331 3.55 22.58 9.11
N VAL A 332 2.73 22.85 8.09
CA VAL A 332 2.75 24.12 7.34
C VAL A 332 2.28 25.29 8.19
N LYS A 333 1.26 25.10 9.03
CA LYS A 333 0.72 26.13 9.93
C LYS A 333 1.78 26.59 10.94
N GLU A 334 2.51 25.65 11.51
CA GLU A 334 3.59 25.95 12.46
C GLU A 334 4.77 26.63 11.76
N ALA A 335 5.16 26.15 10.57
CA ALA A 335 6.15 26.84 9.75
C ALA A 335 5.72 28.27 9.39
N GLN A 336 4.43 28.48 9.07
CA GLN A 336 3.87 29.80 8.77
C GLN A 336 3.96 30.75 9.96
N ALA A 337 3.57 30.27 11.15
CA ALA A 337 3.64 31.07 12.37
C ALA A 337 5.08 31.53 12.66
N LEU A 338 6.07 30.65 12.46
CA LEU A 338 7.48 30.93 12.74
C LEU A 338 8.16 31.80 11.67
N ILE A 339 7.82 31.60 10.40
CA ILE A 339 8.39 32.35 9.29
C ILE A 339 7.77 33.75 9.19
N GLY A 340 6.49 33.89 9.55
CA GLY A 340 5.74 35.14 9.45
C GLY A 340 5.45 35.56 8.01
N HIS A 341 5.25 34.60 7.09
CA HIS A 341 5.01 34.87 5.67
C HIS A 341 3.87 34.01 5.14
N ASP A 342 3.00 34.57 4.30
CA ASP A 342 1.85 33.84 3.73
C ASP A 342 2.16 33.04 2.46
N ASP A 343 3.43 33.07 2.03
CA ASP A 343 3.91 32.38 0.84
C ASP A 343 5.21 31.64 1.15
N ILE A 344 5.12 30.32 1.29
CA ILE A 344 6.16 29.46 1.86
C ILE A 344 6.40 28.26 0.95
N MET A 345 7.67 27.87 0.87
CA MET A 345 8.10 26.63 0.22
C MET A 345 8.96 25.77 1.14
N VAL A 346 8.99 24.48 0.87
CA VAL A 346 10.02 23.55 1.36
C VAL A 346 11.17 23.56 0.36
N ALA A 347 12.28 24.14 0.80
CA ALA A 347 13.55 24.29 0.09
C ALA A 347 14.24 22.93 -0.16
N SER A 348 14.22 22.08 0.85
CA SER A 348 14.74 20.72 0.79
C SER A 348 14.11 19.85 1.88
N MET A 349 14.09 18.55 1.67
CA MET A 349 13.59 17.58 2.64
C MET A 349 14.51 16.37 2.68
N SER A 350 14.87 15.87 3.87
CA SER A 350 15.73 14.69 4.00
C SER A 350 15.18 13.72 5.04
N PRO A 351 14.91 12.45 4.68
CA PRO A 351 14.91 11.37 5.66
C PRO A 351 16.34 11.17 6.18
N LEU A 352 16.45 10.90 7.46
CA LEU A 352 17.69 10.68 8.19
C LEU A 352 17.57 9.32 8.89
N SER A 353 18.54 8.43 8.70
CA SER A 353 18.62 7.14 9.41
C SER A 353 19.97 7.04 10.08
N LYS A 354 20.01 7.05 11.41
CA LYS A 354 21.23 7.08 12.21
C LYS A 354 21.30 5.81 13.08
N PRO A 355 22.18 4.83 12.79
CA PRO A 355 22.33 3.64 13.62
C PRO A 355 22.87 3.97 15.03
N PRO A 356 22.83 3.02 15.98
CA PRO A 356 23.46 3.16 17.28
C PRO A 356 24.93 3.61 17.16
N GLY A 357 25.34 4.58 17.97
CA GLY A 357 26.69 5.16 17.98
C GLY A 357 26.98 6.19 16.89
N TRP A 358 26.07 6.39 15.93
CA TRP A 358 26.28 7.31 14.81
C TRP A 358 26.31 8.78 15.25
N GLN A 359 27.26 9.56 14.72
CA GLN A 359 27.45 10.97 15.05
C GLN A 359 27.31 11.89 13.82
N HIS A 360 26.45 12.90 13.95
CA HIS A 360 26.37 14.04 13.04
C HIS A 360 27.25 15.14 13.59
N ARG A 361 28.22 15.60 12.79
CA ARG A 361 29.08 16.73 13.13
C ARG A 361 28.28 17.99 13.47
N TRP A 362 28.87 18.87 14.26
CA TRP A 362 28.34 20.20 14.51
C TRP A 362 28.38 21.05 13.24
N HIS A 363 27.27 21.71 12.93
CA HIS A 363 27.12 22.56 11.75
C HIS A 363 25.94 23.53 11.90
N SER A 364 25.86 24.45 10.95
CA SER A 364 24.65 25.18 10.57
C SER A 364 24.18 24.65 9.21
N ASP A 365 22.88 24.57 8.98
CA ASP A 365 22.29 24.06 7.74
C ASP A 365 22.72 24.92 6.54
N VAL A 366 23.20 24.27 5.48
CA VAL A 366 23.67 24.96 4.26
C VAL A 366 22.52 25.65 3.54
N GLU A 367 21.30 25.18 3.73
CA GLU A 367 20.06 25.80 3.28
C GLU A 367 19.85 27.20 3.86
N SER A 368 20.55 27.56 4.93
CA SER A 368 20.52 28.92 5.51
C SER A 368 21.44 29.90 4.78
N VAL A 369 22.31 29.39 3.90
CA VAL A 369 23.15 30.21 3.00
C VAL A 369 22.33 30.64 1.78
N VAL A 370 21.14 31.15 2.03
CA VAL A 370 20.27 31.84 1.07
C VAL A 370 20.70 33.30 0.95
N ASP A 371 19.97 34.07 0.15
CA ASP A 371 20.15 35.51 0.11
C ASP A 371 20.15 36.12 1.53
N ALA A 372 20.94 37.15 1.77
CA ALA A 372 21.14 37.74 3.10
C ALA A 372 19.82 38.28 3.65
N SER A 373 18.91 38.71 2.78
CA SER A 373 17.56 39.14 3.13
C SER A 373 16.66 38.01 3.64
N CYS A 374 17.09 36.75 3.53
CA CYS A 374 16.29 35.57 3.82
C CYS A 374 16.87 34.68 4.91
N THR A 375 18.12 34.89 5.33
CA THR A 375 18.81 34.02 6.30
C THR A 375 18.03 33.88 7.60
N GLU A 376 17.38 34.95 8.07
CA GLU A 376 16.59 34.95 9.31
C GLU A 376 15.24 34.22 9.18
N HIS A 377 14.81 33.93 7.96
CA HIS A 377 13.50 33.33 7.64
C HIS A 377 13.60 31.85 7.22
N VAL A 378 14.79 31.24 7.28
CA VAL A 378 14.95 29.80 7.00
C VAL A 378 14.81 29.00 8.30
N TRP A 379 13.77 28.18 8.34
CA TRP A 379 13.46 27.33 9.49
C TRP A 379 13.51 25.86 9.11
N THR A 380 14.18 25.08 9.94
CA THR A 380 14.26 23.64 9.82
C THR A 380 13.26 22.99 10.77
N ALA A 381 12.36 22.15 10.25
CA ALA A 381 11.55 21.24 11.05
C ALA A 381 12.20 19.86 11.10
N TRP A 382 12.49 19.37 12.30
CA TRP A 382 13.01 18.03 12.54
C TRP A 382 12.00 17.16 13.26
N LEU A 383 11.57 16.08 12.60
CA LEU A 383 10.48 15.20 13.00
C LEU A 383 11.00 13.76 13.20
N PRO A 384 11.28 13.33 14.44
CA PRO A 384 11.53 11.94 14.78
C PRO A 384 10.39 11.01 14.35
N ALA A 385 10.73 9.98 13.57
CA ALA A 385 9.81 9.00 13.02
C ALA A 385 10.00 7.59 13.59
N TRP A 386 11.21 7.17 13.98
CA TRP A 386 11.44 5.85 14.60
C TRP A 386 12.69 5.87 15.47
N GLY A 387 12.79 4.96 16.45
CA GLY A 387 13.98 4.81 17.30
C GLY A 387 14.35 6.12 18.01
N GLY A 388 13.34 6.94 18.25
CA GLY A 388 13.48 8.21 18.91
C GLY A 388 13.49 8.00 20.42
N SER A 389 14.52 8.50 21.08
CA SER A 389 14.64 8.53 22.53
C SER A 389 15.30 9.84 22.96
N GLU A 390 15.33 10.10 24.26
CA GLU A 390 16.17 11.17 24.81
C GLU A 390 17.63 10.95 24.41
N GLU A 391 18.05 9.67 24.36
CA GLU A 391 19.39 9.27 23.98
C GLU A 391 19.73 9.42 22.49
N ALA A 392 18.73 9.62 21.65
CA ALA A 392 18.88 9.79 20.21
C ALA A 392 18.54 11.22 19.76
N GLY A 393 18.56 12.20 20.66
CA GLY A 393 18.20 13.60 20.40
C GLY A 393 19.08 14.38 19.42
N LEU A 394 18.67 15.63 19.15
CA LEU A 394 19.55 16.66 18.60
C LEU A 394 20.24 17.43 19.74
N HIS A 395 21.42 17.93 19.44
CA HIS A 395 22.26 18.75 20.30
C HIS A 395 22.31 20.15 19.72
N PHE A 396 22.13 21.16 20.57
CA PHE A 396 22.08 22.56 20.14
C PHE A 396 22.91 23.46 21.05
N ILE A 397 23.37 24.58 20.50
CA ILE A 397 23.85 25.71 21.27
C ILE A 397 22.86 26.86 21.06
N THR A 398 22.12 27.21 22.10
CA THR A 398 21.08 28.25 22.03
C THR A 398 21.67 29.63 21.72
N HIS A 399 20.84 30.54 21.21
CA HIS A 399 21.21 31.93 20.90
C HIS A 399 22.28 32.08 19.80
N THR A 400 22.59 31.00 19.07
CA THR A 400 23.55 31.04 17.94
C THR A 400 22.89 31.32 16.59
N SER A 401 21.56 31.44 16.56
CA SER A 401 20.81 31.67 15.31
C SER A 401 21.14 33.01 14.63
N ASN A 402 21.60 34.00 15.41
CA ASN A 402 22.04 35.30 14.90
C ASN A 402 23.57 35.40 14.75
N SER A 403 24.30 34.30 14.90
CA SER A 403 25.76 34.31 14.75
C SER A 403 26.16 34.72 13.35
N SER A 404 27.12 35.65 13.25
CA SER A 404 27.68 36.10 11.97
C SER A 404 28.55 35.03 11.28
N VAL A 405 28.91 33.96 12.01
CA VAL A 405 29.75 32.87 11.53
C VAL A 405 29.00 31.54 11.66
N LEU A 406 29.08 30.70 10.62
CA LEU A 406 28.52 29.35 10.65
C LEU A 406 29.42 28.42 11.47
N ALA A 407 28.85 27.44 12.18
CA ALA A 407 29.62 26.54 13.05
C ALA A 407 30.78 25.86 12.32
N GLN A 408 30.54 25.37 11.09
CA GLN A 408 31.56 24.71 10.28
C GLN A 408 32.71 25.64 9.89
N THR A 409 32.43 26.91 9.60
CA THR A 409 33.46 27.89 9.22
C THR A 409 34.35 28.23 10.41
N TYR A 410 33.74 28.45 11.57
CA TYR A 410 34.49 28.72 12.80
C TYR A 410 35.40 27.55 13.19
N LEU A 411 34.91 26.31 13.07
CA LEU A 411 35.71 25.13 13.38
C LEU A 411 36.87 24.91 12.40
N GLU A 412 36.69 25.27 11.13
CA GLU A 412 37.77 25.25 10.14
C GLU A 412 38.85 26.29 10.43
N GLU A 413 38.47 27.51 10.84
CA GLU A 413 39.41 28.58 11.25
C GLU A 413 40.27 28.16 12.45
N LEU A 414 39.70 27.37 13.37
CA LEU A 414 40.43 26.79 14.51
C LEU A 414 41.28 25.55 14.15
N GLY A 415 41.23 25.08 12.90
CA GLY A 415 41.89 23.82 12.49
C GLY A 415 41.28 22.57 13.14
N LEU A 416 40.09 22.67 13.73
CA LEU A 416 39.40 21.57 14.40
C LEU A 416 38.69 20.70 13.35
N LYS A 417 39.40 19.68 12.88
CA LYS A 417 38.81 18.67 12.00
C LYS A 417 37.68 17.94 12.74
N GLN A 418 36.45 18.05 12.24
CA GLN A 418 35.36 17.17 12.66
C GLN A 418 35.39 15.87 11.84
N CYS A 419 34.92 14.76 12.42
CA CYS A 419 34.79 13.54 11.64
C CYS A 419 33.75 13.72 10.52
N LYS A 420 34.12 13.43 9.27
CA LYS A 420 33.23 13.58 8.10
C LYS A 420 32.10 12.55 8.08
N SER A 421 32.33 11.35 8.60
CA SER A 421 31.35 10.26 8.72
C SER A 421 31.93 9.16 9.62
N CYS A 422 31.81 9.31 10.93
CA CYS A 422 32.26 8.28 11.86
C CYS A 422 31.08 7.34 12.15
N GLU A 423 30.89 6.37 11.27
CA GLU A 423 30.03 5.20 11.55
C GLU A 423 30.65 4.27 12.61
N GLU A 424 31.93 4.47 12.97
CA GLU A 424 32.68 3.51 13.81
C GLU A 424 33.53 4.13 14.94
N SER A 425 33.59 5.47 15.10
CA SER A 425 34.46 6.03 16.14
C SER A 425 33.80 6.02 17.51
N LYS A 426 34.45 5.36 18.47
CA LYS A 426 34.21 5.45 19.92
C LYS A 426 34.40 6.87 20.51
N ASP A 427 34.67 7.88 19.69
CA ASP A 427 35.10 9.20 20.13
C ASP A 427 33.92 10.14 20.40
N GLN A 428 32.97 9.71 21.24
CA GLN A 428 31.86 10.55 21.71
C GLN A 428 32.38 11.79 22.43
N LYS A 429 33.51 11.64 23.12
CA LYS A 429 34.21 12.70 23.84
C LYS A 429 34.57 13.87 22.90
N ARG A 430 35.11 13.59 21.71
CA ARG A 430 35.44 14.65 20.74
C ARG A 430 34.22 15.43 20.25
N PHE A 431 33.06 14.78 20.09
CA PHE A 431 31.83 15.49 19.72
C PHE A 431 31.41 16.49 20.81
N GLU A 432 31.55 16.12 22.08
CA GLU A 432 31.28 16.99 23.23
C GLU A 432 32.33 18.10 23.35
N GLU A 433 33.62 17.80 23.21
CA GLU A 433 34.71 18.78 23.23
C GLU A 433 34.52 19.86 22.15
N VAL A 434 34.10 19.47 20.94
CA VAL A 434 33.78 20.42 19.86
C VAL A 434 32.55 21.27 20.23
N GLY A 435 31.54 20.67 20.86
CA GLY A 435 30.36 21.38 21.36
C GLY A 435 30.73 22.45 22.42
N GLU A 436 31.64 22.12 23.33
CA GLU A 436 32.13 23.07 24.35
C GLU A 436 32.92 24.24 23.74
N VAL A 437 33.75 23.98 22.71
CA VAL A 437 34.45 25.05 21.98
C VAL A 437 33.47 25.98 21.29
N LEU A 438 32.44 25.42 20.65
CA LEU A 438 31.37 26.22 20.02
C LEU A 438 30.55 26.98 21.07
N LEU A 439 30.29 26.40 22.24
CA LEU A 439 29.59 27.06 23.33
C LEU A 439 30.40 28.26 23.86
N LEU A 440 31.71 28.11 24.01
CA LEU A 440 32.58 29.19 24.43
C LEU A 440 32.55 30.36 23.43
N HIS A 441 32.55 30.06 22.13
CA HIS A 441 32.38 31.06 21.09
C HIS A 441 30.99 31.71 21.15
N ALA A 442 29.93 30.93 21.27
CA ALA A 442 28.57 31.46 21.38
C ALA A 442 28.43 32.42 22.57
N LYS A 443 29.07 32.09 23.71
CA LYS A 443 29.09 32.94 24.90
C LYS A 443 29.83 34.28 24.74
N THR A 444 30.71 34.43 23.73
CA THR A 444 31.29 35.75 23.43
C THR A 444 30.35 36.65 22.64
N GLN A 445 29.32 36.08 22.01
CA GLN A 445 28.29 36.80 21.27
C GLN A 445 27.04 37.03 22.13
N ASP A 446 26.64 36.02 22.90
CA ASP A 446 25.50 36.06 23.83
C ASP A 446 25.79 35.21 25.08
N GLU A 447 25.91 35.86 26.23
CA GLU A 447 26.20 35.21 27.53
C GLU A 447 25.14 34.19 27.96
N ASN A 448 23.93 34.25 27.40
CA ASN A 448 22.83 33.32 27.65
C ASN A 448 22.91 32.05 26.80
N SER A 449 23.90 31.94 25.90
CA SER A 449 24.14 30.71 25.14
C SER A 449 24.34 29.50 26.05
N ARG A 450 23.62 28.40 25.77
CA ARG A 450 23.68 27.14 26.51
C ARG A 450 23.81 25.97 25.54
N TYR A 451 24.58 24.96 25.93
CA TYR A 451 24.55 23.65 25.28
C TYR A 451 23.38 22.86 25.86
N ILE A 452 22.41 22.52 25.00
CA ILE A 452 21.22 21.75 25.36
C ILE A 452 21.06 20.52 24.48
N ARG A 453 20.26 19.57 24.96
CA ARG A 453 19.79 18.41 24.21
C ARG A 453 18.28 18.40 24.15
N VAL A 454 17.73 18.09 22.99
CA VAL A 454 16.28 17.92 22.82
C VAL A 454 15.92 16.46 22.57
N PRO A 455 14.87 15.92 23.18
CA PRO A 455 14.50 14.53 23.04
C PRO A 455 13.93 14.21 21.66
N ALA A 456 14.27 13.03 21.12
CA ALA A 456 13.70 12.52 19.89
C ALA A 456 12.37 11.80 20.17
N LYS A 457 11.31 12.51 20.55
CA LYS A 457 10.02 11.86 20.83
C LYS A 457 9.21 11.65 19.55
N PHE A 458 8.72 10.43 19.38
CA PHE A 458 7.91 10.06 18.22
C PHE A 458 6.62 10.89 18.17
N GLY A 459 6.32 11.47 17.00
CA GLY A 459 5.13 12.32 16.80
C GLY A 459 5.30 13.76 17.23
N GLN A 460 6.45 14.13 17.77
CA GLN A 460 6.79 15.52 18.07
C GLN A 460 7.77 16.06 17.03
N ALA A 461 7.73 17.36 16.76
CA ALA A 461 8.73 18.04 15.96
C ALA A 461 9.43 19.16 16.74
N TRP A 462 10.66 19.42 16.34
CA TRP A 462 11.44 20.56 16.78
C TRP A 462 11.71 21.45 15.57
N PHE A 463 11.38 22.72 15.69
CA PHE A 463 11.70 23.74 14.71
C PHE A 463 12.91 24.52 15.18
N PHE A 464 13.83 24.87 14.28
CA PHE A 464 14.97 25.72 14.62
C PHE A 464 15.40 26.53 13.40
N LYS A 465 15.95 27.71 13.63
CA LYS A 465 16.59 28.49 12.55
C LYS A 465 17.78 27.71 12.01
N GLY A 466 17.91 27.60 10.70
CA GLY A 466 18.97 26.75 10.11
C GLY A 466 20.40 27.24 10.42
N THR A 467 20.56 28.50 10.84
CA THR A 467 21.83 29.07 11.33
C THR A 467 22.23 28.58 12.72
N THR A 468 21.29 28.11 13.53
CA THR A 468 21.54 27.59 14.89
C THR A 468 22.56 26.45 14.85
N PHE A 469 23.57 26.54 15.72
CA PHE A 469 24.62 25.53 15.83
C PHE A 469 24.03 24.24 16.37
N HIS A 470 24.11 23.17 15.59
CA HIS A 470 23.52 21.89 15.97
C HIS A 470 24.31 20.68 15.46
N GLY A 471 24.15 19.57 16.18
CA GLY A 471 24.72 18.27 15.87
C GLY A 471 23.82 17.16 16.40
N SER A 472 24.22 15.90 16.26
CA SER A 472 23.44 14.81 16.87
C SER A 472 24.28 13.59 17.12
N ILE A 473 24.08 12.91 18.24
CA ILE A 473 24.64 11.59 18.50
C ILE A 473 23.51 10.64 18.85
N ASN A 474 23.48 9.47 18.21
CA ASN A 474 22.56 8.41 18.59
C ASN A 474 23.20 7.52 19.65
N ARG A 475 22.91 7.78 20.93
CA ARG A 475 23.38 6.95 22.06
C ARG A 475 22.46 5.79 22.39
N SER A 476 21.30 5.71 21.75
CA SER A 476 20.39 4.58 21.94
C SER A 476 20.91 3.32 21.28
N ASP A 477 20.38 2.18 21.70
CA ASP A 477 20.58 0.86 21.12
C ASP A 477 19.74 0.63 19.84
N GLU A 478 18.89 1.59 19.47
CA GLU A 478 18.05 1.53 18.28
C GLU A 478 18.54 2.47 17.16
N THR A 479 18.18 2.15 15.91
CA THR A 479 18.39 3.07 14.78
C THR A 479 17.34 4.19 14.81
N ARG A 480 17.79 5.44 14.96
CA ARG A 480 16.92 6.61 14.88
C ARG A 480 16.60 6.95 13.42
N GLN A 481 15.32 7.04 13.11
CA GLN A 481 14.83 7.63 11.86
C GLN A 481 14.13 8.96 12.14
N ALA A 482 14.41 9.96 11.32
CA ALA A 482 13.79 11.28 11.42
C ALA A 482 13.64 11.90 10.02
N PHE A 483 12.78 12.90 9.91
CA PHE A 483 12.66 13.75 8.74
C PHE A 483 13.12 15.16 9.06
N GLN A 484 13.79 15.78 8.10
CA GLN A 484 14.21 17.17 8.16
C GLN A 484 13.58 17.92 6.98
N PHE A 485 12.94 19.05 7.24
CA PHE A 485 12.36 19.94 6.22
C PHE A 485 12.94 21.33 6.41
N HIS A 486 13.35 21.98 5.33
CA HIS A 486 13.83 23.36 5.40
C HIS A 486 12.78 24.25 4.74
N PHE A 487 12.06 25.01 5.54
CA PHE A 487 11.05 25.97 5.11
C PHE A 487 11.69 27.34 4.90
N MET A 488 11.22 28.06 3.89
CA MET A 488 11.57 29.45 3.66
C MET A 488 10.49 30.17 2.85
N PRO A 489 10.43 31.52 2.91
CA PRO A 489 9.60 32.30 2.02
C PRO A 489 9.87 32.00 0.54
N SER A 490 8.83 32.03 -0.29
CA SER A 490 8.92 31.74 -1.73
C SER A 490 9.82 32.72 -2.51
N ASN A 491 9.99 33.94 -2.00
CA ASN A 491 10.86 34.97 -2.59
C ASN A 491 12.35 34.74 -2.27
N CYS A 492 12.68 33.78 -1.41
CA CYS A 492 14.05 33.44 -1.08
C CYS A 492 14.75 32.64 -2.19
N ARG A 493 16.04 32.93 -2.37
CA ARG A 493 16.88 32.35 -3.42
C ARG A 493 18.08 31.63 -2.83
N PHE A 494 18.41 30.46 -3.38
CA PHE A 494 19.68 29.79 -3.09
C PHE A 494 20.86 30.58 -3.67
N ARG A 495 21.89 30.86 -2.85
CA ARG A 495 23.09 31.56 -3.34
C ARG A 495 23.98 30.62 -4.15
N ARG A 496 23.91 30.75 -5.49
CA ARG A 496 24.77 29.99 -6.42
C ARG A 496 26.26 30.26 -6.21
N HIS A 497 26.66 31.52 -5.96
CA HIS A 497 28.06 31.96 -5.92
C HIS A 497 28.84 31.69 -4.61
N ARG A 498 28.18 31.28 -3.51
CA ARG A 498 28.88 30.97 -2.25
C ARG A 498 29.09 29.47 -1.99
N MET A 499 28.42 28.60 -2.75
CA MET A 499 28.64 27.16 -2.64
C MET A 499 30.02 26.73 -3.16
N GLU A 500 30.64 27.51 -4.06
CA GLU A 500 31.95 27.21 -4.65
C GLU A 500 33.14 27.35 -3.67
N ARG A 501 32.99 28.13 -2.59
CA ARG A 501 34.08 28.35 -1.59
C ARG A 501 33.87 27.64 -0.26
N ASN A 502 32.66 27.15 0.01
CA ASN A 502 32.41 26.38 1.21
C ASN A 502 32.81 24.92 0.94
N THR A 503 33.93 24.54 1.54
CA THR A 503 34.64 23.24 1.68
C THR A 503 33.82 22.01 2.08
N TRP A 504 32.49 22.06 1.95
CA TRP A 504 31.68 20.85 1.89
C TRP A 504 32.17 20.04 0.68
N PRO A 505 32.48 18.73 0.78
CA PRO A 505 32.99 17.97 -0.34
C PRO A 505 31.84 17.65 -1.30
N HIS A 506 31.40 18.65 -2.05
CA HIS A 506 30.68 18.44 -3.29
C HIS A 506 31.65 18.87 -4.39
N PRO A 507 32.15 17.95 -5.24
CA PRO A 507 32.86 18.35 -6.46
C PRO A 507 32.07 19.45 -7.18
N GLU A 508 32.77 20.45 -7.73
CA GLU A 508 32.21 21.61 -8.46
C GLU A 508 31.14 21.20 -9.52
N GLU A 509 31.18 19.95 -9.98
CA GLU A 509 30.22 19.36 -10.92
C GLU A 509 28.80 19.14 -10.35
N LEU A 510 28.63 19.04 -9.03
CA LEU A 510 27.35 18.76 -8.35
C LEU A 510 26.46 19.99 -8.13
N ILE A 511 26.77 21.19 -8.65
CA ILE A 511 25.94 22.40 -8.43
C ILE A 511 25.37 22.97 -9.75
N LYS A 512 25.31 22.15 -10.81
CA LYS A 512 24.75 22.61 -12.10
C LYS A 512 23.23 22.82 -12.06
N GLU A 513 22.48 22.06 -11.26
CA GLU A 513 21.03 22.20 -11.13
C GLU A 513 20.62 22.58 -9.70
N LEU A 514 19.65 23.50 -9.61
CA LEU A 514 19.08 23.95 -8.35
C LEU A 514 18.26 22.83 -7.69
N PRO A 515 18.16 22.82 -6.34
CA PRO A 515 17.31 21.87 -5.65
C PRO A 515 15.84 22.06 -6.06
N VAL A 516 15.10 20.97 -5.96
CA VAL A 516 13.67 20.95 -6.25
C VAL A 516 12.93 21.45 -5.04
N VAL A 517 12.10 22.48 -5.23
CA VAL A 517 11.32 23.09 -4.16
C VAL A 517 9.86 22.66 -4.24
N ILE A 518 9.20 22.53 -3.08
CA ILE A 518 7.78 22.21 -2.97
C ILE A 518 7.08 23.46 -2.44
N PRO A 519 6.23 24.14 -3.21
CA PRO A 519 5.39 25.20 -2.66
C PRO A 519 4.36 24.57 -1.70
N VAL A 520 4.26 25.11 -0.48
CA VAL A 520 3.38 24.54 0.55
C VAL A 520 2.28 25.51 1.01
N LEU A 521 2.44 26.80 0.75
CA LEU A 521 1.47 27.84 1.12
C LEU A 521 1.58 29.04 0.17
N GLY A 522 0.47 29.74 -0.09
CA GLY A 522 0.45 31.03 -0.78
C GLY A 522 0.48 30.96 -2.31
N ASN A 523 0.81 32.09 -2.95
CA ASN A 523 0.78 32.23 -4.42
C ASN A 523 1.75 31.27 -5.12
N ALA A 524 2.83 30.85 -4.46
CA ALA A 524 3.75 29.84 -4.97
C ALA A 524 3.07 28.47 -5.19
N SER A 525 2.02 28.15 -4.42
CA SER A 525 1.23 26.92 -4.61
C SER A 525 0.33 26.96 -5.85
N SER A 526 0.09 28.15 -6.39
CA SER A 526 -0.85 28.43 -7.49
C SER A 526 -0.20 28.90 -8.81
N ALA A 527 1.13 29.09 -8.82
CA ALA A 527 1.81 29.66 -9.99
C ALA A 527 1.80 28.70 -11.20
N PRO A 528 1.34 29.12 -12.40
CA PRO A 528 1.39 28.30 -13.60
C PRO A 528 2.82 28.12 -14.11
N PHE A 529 3.09 26.98 -14.77
CA PHE A 529 4.37 26.63 -15.36
C PHE A 529 4.90 27.71 -16.32
N VAL A 530 6.10 28.23 -16.05
CA VAL A 530 6.95 28.82 -17.10
C VAL A 530 7.99 27.77 -17.47
N THR A 531 7.72 27.00 -18.51
CA THR A 531 8.75 26.18 -19.16
C THR A 531 9.77 27.12 -19.79
N LYS A 532 11.07 26.85 -19.59
CA LYS A 532 12.15 27.48 -20.36
C LYS A 532 11.84 27.28 -21.85
N GLY A 533 11.49 28.34 -22.56
CA GLY A 533 11.27 28.28 -24.01
C GLY A 533 10.49 29.43 -24.65
N ALA A 534 9.81 30.28 -23.90
CA ALA A 534 9.10 31.42 -24.49
C ALA A 534 9.93 32.72 -24.40
N ASP A 535 10.57 33.09 -25.51
CA ASP A 535 11.07 34.45 -25.74
C ASP A 535 9.87 35.40 -25.70
N THR A 536 9.64 36.05 -24.56
CA THR A 536 8.62 37.09 -24.43
C THR A 536 9.35 38.43 -24.46
N GLY A 537 9.32 39.08 -25.63
CA GLY A 537 10.03 40.32 -25.94
C GLY A 537 9.53 41.58 -25.24
N HIS A 538 9.16 41.50 -23.97
CA HIS A 538 8.84 42.66 -23.13
C HIS A 538 9.64 42.58 -21.84
N GLY A 539 10.43 43.63 -21.55
CA GLY A 539 11.47 43.70 -20.50
C GLY A 539 11.00 43.64 -19.05
N ILE A 540 10.09 42.73 -18.73
CA ILE A 540 9.86 42.21 -17.39
C ILE A 540 10.50 40.83 -17.41
N GLU A 541 11.70 40.67 -16.84
CA GLU A 541 12.33 39.35 -16.71
C GLU A 541 11.34 38.39 -16.02
N PRO A 542 10.83 37.36 -16.71
CA PRO A 542 9.84 36.47 -16.13
C PRO A 542 10.55 35.60 -15.09
N PHE A 543 10.16 35.75 -13.82
CA PHE A 543 10.66 35.00 -12.65
C PHE A 543 11.25 33.62 -13.01
N PRO A 544 12.58 33.45 -13.12
CA PRO A 544 13.17 32.12 -13.07
C PRO A 544 13.92 31.98 -11.76
N LEU A 545 14.36 30.76 -11.43
CA LEU A 545 15.47 30.41 -10.50
C LEU A 545 15.11 29.57 -9.26
N ASN A 546 13.95 28.92 -9.21
CA ASN A 546 13.80 27.70 -8.39
C ASN A 546 13.26 26.56 -9.28
N ASN A 547 13.73 25.32 -9.08
CA ASN A 547 13.23 24.15 -9.79
C ASN A 547 11.89 23.73 -9.15
N TRP A 548 10.79 24.31 -9.61
CA TRP A 548 9.45 24.07 -9.06
C TRP A 548 8.94 22.65 -9.34
N LEU A 549 8.39 22.00 -8.31
CA LEU A 549 7.59 20.79 -8.46
C LEU A 549 6.18 21.04 -7.88
N PHE A 550 5.20 21.18 -8.76
CA PHE A 550 3.81 21.43 -8.36
C PHE A 550 3.12 20.15 -7.84
N PRO A 551 2.11 20.27 -6.95
CA PRO A 551 1.46 19.14 -6.27
C PRO A 551 0.94 18.04 -7.20
N ASP A 552 0.54 18.42 -8.42
CA ASP A 552 -0.13 17.55 -9.38
C ASP A 552 0.83 16.84 -10.35
N MET A 553 2.14 17.13 -10.26
CA MET A 553 3.14 16.50 -11.12
C MET A 553 3.54 15.11 -10.59
N ARG A 554 2.93 14.07 -11.15
CA ARG A 554 3.56 12.74 -11.17
C ARG A 554 4.74 12.75 -12.13
N LYS A 555 5.95 12.47 -11.63
CA LYS A 555 7.07 12.10 -12.49
C LYS A 555 6.65 10.89 -13.35
N PRO A 556 7.06 10.77 -14.62
CA PRO A 556 6.95 9.51 -15.35
C PRO A 556 7.69 8.44 -14.54
N GLU A 557 6.97 7.46 -14.00
CA GLU A 557 7.60 6.35 -13.30
C GLU A 557 8.54 5.63 -14.27
N LYS A 558 9.83 5.52 -13.89
CA LYS A 558 10.66 4.43 -14.38
C LYS A 558 10.16 3.17 -13.67
N VAL A 559 9.22 2.47 -14.27
CA VAL A 559 8.72 1.20 -13.74
C VAL A 559 9.70 0.10 -14.16
N PHE A 560 10.33 -0.55 -13.18
CA PHE A 560 11.02 -1.82 -13.41
C PHE A 560 9.98 -2.94 -13.38
N TYR A 561 9.64 -3.49 -14.55
CA TYR A 561 8.61 -4.52 -14.68
C TYR A 561 9.15 -5.88 -14.24
N LYS A 562 8.48 -6.52 -13.28
CA LYS A 562 8.67 -7.93 -12.97
C LYS A 562 7.59 -8.73 -13.68
N TYR A 563 8.00 -9.63 -14.56
CA TYR A 563 7.14 -10.50 -15.37
C TYR A 563 6.23 -11.36 -14.47
N ASP A 564 4.92 -11.10 -14.44
CA ASP A 564 3.94 -11.89 -13.68
C ASP A 564 3.27 -12.93 -14.60
N ARG A 565 3.67 -14.20 -14.44
CA ARG A 565 3.15 -15.36 -15.19
C ARG A 565 1.79 -15.86 -14.69
N THR A 566 1.24 -15.32 -13.60
CA THR A 566 0.13 -15.97 -12.88
C THR A 566 -1.20 -15.95 -13.66
N ASN A 567 -1.45 -14.91 -14.46
CA ASN A 567 -2.64 -14.83 -15.33
C ASN A 567 -2.64 -15.86 -16.48
N HIS A 568 -1.47 -16.40 -16.85
CA HIS A 568 -1.33 -17.39 -17.92
C HIS A 568 -1.96 -18.76 -17.55
N LEU A 569 -1.95 -19.13 -16.26
CA LEU A 569 -2.45 -20.43 -15.80
C LEU A 569 -3.98 -20.45 -15.63
N VAL A 570 -4.59 -19.33 -15.23
CA VAL A 570 -6.05 -19.24 -15.04
C VAL A 570 -6.79 -19.29 -16.38
N ARG A 571 -6.25 -18.65 -17.42
CA ARG A 571 -6.85 -18.66 -18.77
C ARG A 571 -6.75 -20.00 -19.48
N LYS A 572 -5.75 -20.84 -19.18
CA LYS A 572 -5.69 -22.23 -19.65
C LYS A 572 -6.89 -23.07 -19.17
N ALA A 573 -7.52 -22.73 -18.05
CA ALA A 573 -8.65 -23.46 -17.51
C ALA A 573 -10.01 -23.09 -18.15
N ILE A 574 -10.12 -21.93 -18.83
CA ILE A 574 -11.36 -21.47 -19.51
C ILE A 574 -11.48 -22.08 -20.92
N GLN A 575 -10.93 -23.28 -21.13
CA GLN A 575 -10.83 -23.94 -22.44
C GLN A 575 -12.14 -24.59 -22.92
N HIS A 576 -13.28 -24.32 -22.28
CA HIS A 576 -14.55 -25.03 -22.51
C HIS A 576 -15.75 -24.15 -22.85
N ILE A 577 -15.56 -22.89 -23.25
CA ILE A 577 -16.68 -21.99 -23.57
C ILE A 577 -16.77 -21.72 -25.08
N VAL A 578 -17.75 -22.41 -25.68
CA VAL A 578 -18.61 -22.05 -26.83
C VAL A 578 -17.91 -21.47 -28.08
N ASN A 579 -17.87 -22.27 -29.17
CA ASN A 579 -17.75 -21.73 -30.53
C ASN A 579 -18.85 -20.68 -30.71
N LEU A 580 -18.55 -19.48 -31.20
CA LEU A 580 -19.55 -18.45 -31.52
C LEU A 580 -20.09 -18.68 -32.96
N PRO A 581 -21.27 -19.32 -33.17
CA PRO A 581 -21.82 -19.51 -34.50
C PRO A 581 -22.71 -18.35 -34.98
N GLN A 582 -22.79 -17.22 -34.25
CA GLN A 582 -23.75 -16.15 -34.55
C GLN A 582 -23.06 -14.85 -34.95
N VAL A 583 -23.66 -14.16 -35.92
CA VAL A 583 -23.32 -12.78 -36.26
C VAL A 583 -23.87 -11.86 -35.18
N PHE A 584 -23.05 -10.91 -34.71
CA PHE A 584 -23.44 -9.94 -33.71
C PHE A 584 -23.50 -8.53 -34.30
N SER A 585 -24.54 -7.77 -33.95
CA SER A 585 -24.64 -6.33 -34.21
C SER A 585 -24.83 -5.58 -32.89
N PHE A 586 -24.00 -4.57 -32.65
CA PHE A 586 -24.08 -3.71 -31.47
C PHE A 586 -24.21 -2.26 -31.90
N GLU A 587 -25.23 -1.58 -31.42
CA GLU A 587 -25.27 -0.11 -31.40
C GLU A 587 -24.55 0.33 -30.11
N ASN A 588 -23.48 1.11 -30.22
CA ASN A 588 -22.69 1.51 -29.05
C ASN A 588 -23.21 2.83 -28.47
N ASP A 589 -24.53 2.96 -28.28
CA ASP A 589 -25.18 4.11 -27.62
C ASP A 589 -24.57 4.39 -26.23
N TRP A 590 -23.96 3.37 -25.63
CA TRP A 590 -23.24 3.47 -24.36
C TRP A 590 -22.02 4.40 -24.41
N ILE A 591 -21.36 4.58 -25.56
CA ILE A 591 -20.22 5.50 -25.68
C ILE A 591 -20.63 6.94 -25.35
N ASP A 592 -21.89 7.30 -25.61
CA ASP A 592 -22.43 8.63 -25.35
C ASP A 592 -23.03 8.81 -23.95
N LEU A 593 -23.25 7.72 -23.22
CA LEU A 593 -23.70 7.78 -21.84
C LEU A 593 -22.52 8.08 -20.90
N PRO A 594 -22.67 9.01 -19.94
CA PRO A 594 -21.66 9.19 -18.90
C PRO A 594 -21.47 7.88 -18.11
N CYS A 595 -20.24 7.65 -17.64
CA CYS A 595 -19.91 6.57 -16.71
C CYS A 595 -20.80 6.66 -15.44
N THR A 596 -21.97 6.03 -15.46
CA THR A 596 -22.97 6.11 -14.38
C THR A 596 -23.19 4.78 -13.67
N LYS A 597 -22.64 3.66 -14.17
CA LYS A 597 -22.83 2.34 -13.58
C LYS A 597 -21.75 1.96 -12.57
N GLU A 598 -22.21 1.47 -11.42
CA GLU A 598 -21.53 0.52 -10.54
C GLU A 598 -21.28 -0.78 -11.33
N GLY A 599 -20.18 -0.86 -12.09
CA GLY A 599 -19.92 -1.96 -13.03
C GLY A 599 -18.74 -2.85 -12.63
N ASP A 600 -19.07 -4.10 -12.29
CA ASP A 600 -18.23 -5.30 -12.21
C ASP A 600 -16.84 -5.19 -11.57
N SER A 601 -16.81 -5.38 -10.25
CA SER A 601 -15.63 -5.88 -9.55
C SER A 601 -15.96 -7.20 -8.85
N ALA A 602 -15.60 -8.32 -9.45
CA ALA A 602 -15.44 -9.59 -8.72
C ALA A 602 -14.42 -9.49 -7.56
N SER A 603 -13.72 -8.35 -7.45
CA SER A 603 -12.76 -7.99 -6.40
C SER A 603 -13.28 -7.04 -5.31
N GLY A 604 -14.54 -6.60 -5.35
CA GLY A 604 -15.15 -5.77 -4.29
C GLY A 604 -14.62 -4.33 -4.14
N ILE A 605 -13.90 -3.80 -5.14
CA ILE A 605 -13.45 -2.40 -5.19
C ILE A 605 -13.99 -1.77 -6.48
N ILE A 606 -14.92 -0.83 -6.35
CA ILE A 606 -15.50 -0.10 -7.48
C ILE A 606 -14.50 0.99 -7.91
N ASP A 607 -13.77 0.75 -9.00
CA ASP A 607 -12.94 1.77 -9.62
C ASP A 607 -13.82 2.71 -10.47
N MET A 608 -14.21 3.84 -9.89
CA MET A 608 -15.04 4.85 -10.58
C MET A 608 -14.30 5.58 -11.72
N THR A 609 -13.01 5.33 -11.94
CA THR A 609 -12.19 6.04 -12.93
C THR A 609 -12.29 5.47 -14.34
N LYS A 610 -12.79 4.23 -14.47
CA LYS A 610 -12.95 3.50 -15.73
C LYS A 610 -14.26 2.74 -15.76
N CYS A 611 -14.98 2.82 -16.89
CA CYS A 611 -16.03 1.84 -17.20
C CYS A 611 -15.60 1.00 -18.39
N LYS A 612 -15.76 -0.32 -18.27
CA LYS A 612 -15.54 -1.28 -19.37
C LYS A 612 -16.86 -2.00 -19.61
N GLN A 613 -17.33 -1.99 -20.86
CA GLN A 613 -18.47 -2.78 -21.27
C GLN A 613 -17.99 -3.89 -22.22
N PRO A 614 -17.96 -5.16 -21.77
CA PRO A 614 -17.71 -6.28 -22.67
C PRO A 614 -18.88 -6.36 -23.66
N MET A 615 -18.56 -6.47 -24.94
CA MET A 615 -19.54 -6.64 -26.02
C MET A 615 -19.62 -8.11 -26.42
N PHE A 616 -18.47 -8.76 -26.57
CA PHE A 616 -18.38 -10.23 -26.62
C PHE A 616 -16.98 -10.72 -26.23
N GLU A 617 -16.91 -11.98 -25.80
CA GLU A 617 -15.67 -12.69 -25.49
C GLU A 617 -15.87 -14.18 -25.82
N GLY A 618 -14.94 -14.80 -26.55
CA GLY A 618 -15.06 -16.20 -26.94
C GLY A 618 -14.03 -16.65 -27.98
N GLY A 619 -14.09 -17.92 -28.38
CA GLY A 619 -13.29 -18.45 -29.50
C GLY A 619 -14.03 -18.31 -30.83
N THR A 620 -13.27 -18.08 -31.90
CA THR A 620 -13.76 -18.22 -33.29
C THR A 620 -13.14 -19.47 -33.90
N ARG A 621 -13.46 -19.76 -35.17
CA ARG A 621 -12.81 -20.85 -35.88
C ARG A 621 -11.31 -20.61 -36.13
N LEU A 622 -10.92 -19.36 -36.36
CA LEU A 622 -9.51 -18.99 -36.62
C LEU A 622 -8.75 -18.64 -35.34
N LEU A 623 -9.45 -18.14 -34.32
CA LEU A 623 -8.87 -17.57 -33.12
C LEU A 623 -9.29 -18.36 -31.89
N ARG A 624 -8.29 -18.78 -31.11
CA ARG A 624 -8.54 -19.47 -29.83
C ARG A 624 -9.30 -18.60 -28.84
N HIS A 625 -9.10 -17.29 -28.92
CA HIS A 625 -9.72 -16.31 -28.05
C HIS A 625 -9.76 -14.97 -28.76
N MET A 626 -10.92 -14.31 -28.68
CA MET A 626 -11.18 -12.96 -29.13
C MET A 626 -12.06 -12.26 -28.09
N GLU A 627 -11.73 -11.02 -27.77
CA GLU A 627 -12.46 -10.16 -26.87
C GLU A 627 -12.73 -8.84 -27.59
N TYR A 628 -13.96 -8.34 -27.46
CA TYR A 628 -14.38 -7.05 -27.98
C TYR A 628 -15.06 -6.28 -26.86
N HIS A 629 -14.57 -5.09 -26.56
CA HIS A 629 -15.16 -4.24 -25.52
C HIS A 629 -15.02 -2.76 -25.85
N ALA A 630 -15.97 -1.97 -25.33
CA ALA A 630 -15.87 -0.52 -25.27
C ALA A 630 -15.40 -0.11 -23.86
N SER A 631 -14.56 0.91 -23.78
CA SER A 631 -14.11 1.48 -22.51
C SER A 631 -14.24 2.99 -22.53
N GLN A 632 -14.56 3.56 -21.36
CA GLN A 632 -14.50 4.99 -21.12
C GLN A 632 -13.55 5.30 -19.97
N LEU A 633 -12.74 6.34 -20.13
CA LEU A 633 -11.73 6.79 -19.17
C LEU A 633 -11.98 8.24 -18.78
N ARG A 634 -12.09 8.50 -17.47
CA ARG A 634 -12.09 9.87 -16.95
C ARG A 634 -10.73 10.53 -17.21
N LYS A 635 -10.70 11.87 -17.23
CA LYS A 635 -9.47 12.66 -17.36
C LYS A 635 -8.39 12.13 -16.41
N ASN A 636 -7.17 12.00 -16.90
CA ASN A 636 -6.00 11.51 -16.17
C ASN A 636 -6.11 10.06 -15.64
N SER A 637 -7.13 9.31 -16.05
CA SER A 637 -7.33 7.91 -15.65
C SER A 637 -6.75 6.97 -16.70
N ALA A 638 -6.16 5.87 -16.25
CA ALA A 638 -5.55 4.87 -17.11
C ALA A 638 -6.43 3.63 -17.22
N ALA A 639 -6.55 3.05 -18.42
CA ALA A 639 -7.26 1.79 -18.64
C ALA A 639 -6.64 0.63 -17.84
N HIS A 640 -5.32 0.64 -17.75
CA HIS A 640 -4.49 -0.19 -16.90
C HIS A 640 -3.09 0.43 -16.86
N SER A 641 -2.28 0.03 -15.89
CA SER A 641 -0.84 0.30 -15.89
C SER A 641 -0.17 -0.34 -17.11
N LEU A 642 1.04 0.14 -17.44
CA LEU A 642 1.85 -0.46 -18.51
C LEU A 642 2.07 -1.94 -18.19
N ARG A 643 1.59 -2.84 -19.05
CA ARG A 643 1.71 -4.29 -18.83
C ARG A 643 1.88 -5.03 -20.14
N PHE A 644 2.55 -6.17 -20.07
CA PHE A 644 2.62 -7.13 -21.16
C PHE A 644 1.38 -8.02 -21.15
N HIS A 645 0.88 -8.36 -22.33
CA HIS A 645 -0.15 -9.38 -22.49
C HIS A 645 0.04 -10.13 -23.81
N GLU A 646 -0.41 -11.39 -23.84
CA GLU A 646 -0.21 -12.32 -24.96
C GLU A 646 -1.17 -12.01 -26.13
N GLU A 647 -2.19 -11.20 -25.86
CA GLU A 647 -3.15 -10.74 -26.84
C GLU A 647 -2.52 -9.70 -27.79
N PHE A 648 -2.81 -9.86 -29.07
CA PHE A 648 -2.81 -8.74 -30.00
C PHE A 648 -3.96 -7.82 -29.64
N GLU A 649 -3.77 -6.51 -29.75
CA GLU A 649 -4.81 -5.53 -29.43
C GLU A 649 -4.92 -4.48 -30.53
N LEU A 650 -6.14 -4.23 -30.99
CA LEU A 650 -6.47 -3.11 -31.85
C LEU A 650 -7.34 -2.14 -31.05
N LEU A 651 -6.90 -0.89 -30.95
CA LEU A 651 -7.56 0.17 -30.20
C LEU A 651 -7.99 1.29 -31.14
N TYR A 652 -9.29 1.55 -31.22
CA TYR A 652 -9.87 2.68 -31.95
C TYR A 652 -10.40 3.72 -30.96
N VAL A 653 -9.95 4.97 -31.08
CA VAL A 653 -10.41 6.07 -30.22
C VAL A 653 -11.70 6.63 -30.81
N ALA A 654 -12.83 6.31 -30.18
CA ALA A 654 -14.14 6.78 -30.64
C ALA A 654 -14.41 8.24 -30.23
N ARG A 655 -13.92 8.66 -29.06
CA ARG A 655 -14.11 10.02 -28.55
C ARG A 655 -12.95 10.47 -27.67
N GLY A 656 -12.67 11.77 -27.69
CA GLY A 656 -11.66 12.40 -26.83
C GLY A 656 -10.25 12.08 -27.28
N LYS A 657 -9.33 12.04 -26.32
CA LYS A 657 -7.90 11.92 -26.56
C LYS A 657 -7.25 11.02 -25.51
N VAL A 658 -6.40 10.11 -25.97
CA VAL A 658 -5.62 9.21 -25.11
C VAL A 658 -4.12 9.35 -25.36
N ILE A 659 -3.32 9.19 -24.32
CA ILE A 659 -1.87 8.93 -24.41
C ILE A 659 -1.66 7.42 -24.36
N LEU A 660 -1.05 6.91 -25.42
CA LEU A 660 -0.49 5.57 -25.46
C LEU A 660 0.91 5.61 -24.88
N SER A 661 1.13 4.90 -23.80
CA SER A 661 2.46 4.68 -23.24
C SER A 661 2.98 3.34 -23.74
N LEU A 662 4.19 3.28 -24.30
CA LEU A 662 4.82 2.08 -24.86
C LEU A 662 6.20 1.84 -24.24
N ALA A 663 6.55 0.58 -23.94
CA ALA A 663 7.91 0.19 -23.57
C ALA A 663 8.86 0.11 -24.79
N GLN A 664 10.08 0.63 -24.65
CA GLN A 664 11.19 0.36 -25.58
C GLN A 664 11.96 -0.89 -25.12
N THR A 665 12.33 -1.79 -26.02
CA THR A 665 12.99 -3.09 -25.71
C THR A 665 14.50 -3.00 -25.43
N ALA A 666 15.05 -1.81 -25.17
CA ALA A 666 16.43 -1.73 -24.72
C ALA A 666 16.54 -2.34 -23.29
N PRO A 667 17.54 -3.18 -22.99
CA PRO A 667 17.59 -3.95 -21.74
C PRO A 667 17.58 -3.12 -20.46
N HIS A 668 17.80 -1.80 -20.54
CA HIS A 668 17.97 -0.93 -19.38
C HIS A 668 17.31 0.46 -19.47
N ASP A 669 16.48 0.75 -20.49
CA ASP A 669 15.91 2.09 -20.64
C ASP A 669 14.39 2.15 -20.47
N SER A 670 14.04 2.70 -19.32
CA SER A 670 12.77 3.26 -18.85
C SER A 670 12.13 4.36 -19.73
N VAL A 671 12.45 4.45 -21.01
CA VAL A 671 11.89 5.46 -21.89
C VAL A 671 10.51 4.98 -22.36
N LEU A 672 9.47 5.51 -21.72
CA LEU A 672 8.11 5.42 -22.22
C LEU A 672 8.03 6.24 -23.50
N TYR A 673 7.90 5.58 -24.65
CA TYR A 673 7.43 6.29 -25.84
C TYR A 673 5.96 6.62 -25.59
N ARG A 674 5.65 7.92 -25.51
CA ARG A 674 4.29 8.41 -25.34
C ARG A 674 3.80 8.99 -26.64
N LYS A 675 2.63 8.55 -27.07
CA LYS A 675 2.02 9.05 -28.29
C LYS A 675 0.56 9.36 -28.03
N GLU A 676 0.19 10.58 -28.38
CA GLU A 676 -1.18 11.06 -28.30
C GLU A 676 -1.97 10.53 -29.49
N VAL A 677 -3.18 10.02 -29.23
CA VAL A 677 -4.12 9.55 -30.24
C VAL A 677 -5.48 10.18 -29.95
N THR A 678 -6.00 10.91 -30.92
CA THR A 678 -7.31 11.59 -30.87
C THR A 678 -8.42 10.71 -31.44
N ALA A 679 -9.67 11.15 -31.28
CA ALA A 679 -10.82 10.54 -31.94
C ALA A 679 -10.58 10.29 -33.44
N GLY A 680 -10.98 9.11 -33.92
CA GLY A 680 -10.70 8.63 -35.27
C GLY A 680 -9.32 7.96 -35.44
N GLY A 681 -8.46 8.03 -34.42
CA GLY A 681 -7.18 7.35 -34.41
C GLY A 681 -7.29 5.85 -34.11
N LEU A 682 -6.40 5.07 -34.72
CA LEU A 682 -6.30 3.63 -34.56
C LEU A 682 -4.88 3.24 -34.15
N ALA A 683 -4.76 2.33 -33.19
CA ALA A 683 -3.50 1.78 -32.74
C ALA A 683 -3.55 0.25 -32.73
N PHE A 684 -2.50 -0.39 -33.24
CA PHE A 684 -2.32 -1.82 -33.15
C PHE A 684 -1.10 -2.17 -32.29
N TYR A 685 -1.33 -2.99 -31.28
CA TYR A 685 -0.33 -3.57 -30.41
C TYR A 685 -0.10 -5.03 -30.79
N PRO A 686 1.12 -5.40 -31.20
CA PRO A 686 1.48 -6.80 -31.29
C PRO A 686 1.46 -7.45 -29.90
N ALA A 687 1.26 -8.77 -29.87
CA ALA A 687 1.40 -9.56 -28.66
C ALA A 687 2.75 -9.28 -27.98
N TRP A 688 2.76 -9.25 -26.65
CA TRP A 688 3.93 -8.97 -25.81
C TRP A 688 4.55 -7.57 -25.99
N GLN A 689 3.81 -6.62 -26.57
CA GLN A 689 4.16 -5.21 -26.46
C GLN A 689 3.60 -4.67 -25.13
N ALA A 690 4.47 -4.16 -24.24
CA ALA A 690 3.99 -3.49 -23.03
C ALA A 690 3.43 -2.09 -23.32
N HIS A 691 2.14 -1.91 -23.08
CA HIS A 691 1.46 -0.63 -23.25
C HIS A 691 0.48 -0.30 -22.13
N GLY A 692 0.09 0.97 -22.11
CA GLY A 692 -0.94 1.55 -21.26
C GLY A 692 -1.64 2.68 -22.00
N VAL A 693 -2.89 2.95 -21.62
CA VAL A 693 -3.77 3.94 -22.27
C VAL A 693 -4.28 4.87 -21.20
N THR A 694 -4.03 6.17 -21.33
CA THR A 694 -4.43 7.19 -20.35
C THR A 694 -5.22 8.32 -21.02
N ALA A 695 -6.35 8.73 -20.47
CA ALA A 695 -7.08 9.89 -21.01
C ALA A 695 -6.40 11.22 -20.62
N VAL A 696 -6.39 12.19 -21.53
CA VAL A 696 -5.60 13.45 -21.39
C VAL A 696 -6.46 14.69 -21.14
N GLU A 697 -7.63 14.77 -21.76
CA GLU A 697 -8.41 16.01 -21.85
C GLU A 697 -9.77 15.92 -21.13
N GLU A 698 -10.43 17.09 -21.02
CA GLU A 698 -11.89 17.17 -20.86
C GLU A 698 -12.49 17.36 -22.25
N PRO A 699 -13.44 16.53 -22.71
CA PRO A 699 -14.23 15.52 -21.99
C PRO A 699 -13.62 14.10 -21.96
N GLN A 700 -14.31 13.20 -21.23
CA GLN A 700 -14.02 11.76 -21.07
C GLN A 700 -13.65 11.07 -22.40
N ALA A 701 -12.52 10.34 -22.42
CA ALA A 701 -12.11 9.57 -23.59
C ALA A 701 -12.90 8.25 -23.66
N ALA A 702 -13.31 7.86 -24.85
CA ALA A 702 -13.93 6.57 -25.12
C ALA A 702 -13.20 5.86 -26.25
N TYR A 703 -12.91 4.58 -26.08
CA TYR A 703 -12.22 3.77 -27.06
C TYR A 703 -12.82 2.37 -27.13
N ILE A 704 -12.63 1.76 -28.29
CA ILE A 704 -13.01 0.38 -28.58
C ILE A 704 -11.72 -0.42 -28.65
N ALA A 705 -11.68 -1.56 -27.95
CA ALA A 705 -10.56 -2.48 -27.98
C ALA A 705 -11.01 -3.86 -28.49
N ILE A 706 -10.26 -4.39 -29.45
CA ILE A 706 -10.41 -5.73 -29.99
C ILE A 706 -9.13 -6.47 -29.65
N ARG A 707 -9.23 -7.55 -28.90
CA ARG A 707 -8.09 -8.34 -28.43
C ARG A 707 -8.23 -9.76 -28.92
N TRP A 708 -7.13 -10.40 -29.32
CA TRP A 708 -7.16 -11.81 -29.69
C TRP A 708 -5.83 -12.50 -29.44
N ILE A 709 -5.89 -13.81 -29.21
CA ILE A 709 -4.70 -14.63 -29.00
C ILE A 709 -4.34 -15.35 -30.31
N GLY A 710 -3.23 -14.95 -30.91
CA GLY A 710 -2.60 -15.63 -32.04
C GLY A 710 -1.38 -16.47 -31.62
N LYS A 711 -0.80 -17.21 -32.57
CA LYS A 711 0.53 -17.83 -32.38
C LYS A 711 1.61 -16.75 -32.51
N ALA A 712 1.99 -16.12 -31.39
CA ALA A 712 3.08 -15.15 -31.32
C ALA A 712 4.33 -15.74 -30.65
N SER A 713 5.49 -15.12 -30.90
CA SER A 713 6.68 -15.33 -30.07
C SER A 713 6.39 -14.86 -28.63
N GLU A 714 6.87 -15.57 -27.61
CA GLU A 714 6.74 -15.17 -26.20
C GLU A 714 7.71 -14.03 -25.80
N GLU A 715 8.43 -13.46 -26.76
CA GLU A 715 9.42 -12.41 -26.53
C GLU A 715 8.80 -11.00 -26.55
N PRO A 716 9.20 -10.10 -25.63
CA PRO A 716 8.83 -8.69 -25.66
C PRO A 716 9.20 -8.01 -26.99
N VAL A 717 8.29 -7.20 -27.53
CA VAL A 717 8.51 -6.48 -28.81
C VAL A 717 8.64 -4.97 -28.62
N PRO A 718 9.49 -4.28 -29.42
CA PRO A 718 9.79 -2.84 -29.27
C PRO A 718 8.56 -1.94 -29.49
N ALA A 719 8.59 -0.73 -28.93
CA ALA A 719 7.61 0.32 -29.25
C ALA A 719 7.44 0.59 -30.75
N SER A 720 8.50 0.44 -31.56
CA SER A 720 8.45 0.61 -33.02
C SER A 720 7.60 -0.44 -33.75
N SER A 721 7.22 -1.52 -33.07
CA SER A 721 6.32 -2.54 -33.61
C SER A 721 4.84 -2.12 -33.56
N VAL A 722 4.50 -1.10 -32.76
CA VAL A 722 3.13 -0.54 -32.72
C VAL A 722 2.86 0.22 -34.01
N LYS A 723 1.73 -0.07 -34.63
CA LYS A 723 1.25 0.66 -35.82
C LYS A 723 0.18 1.66 -35.40
N LEU A 724 0.30 2.88 -35.91
CA LEU A 724 -0.60 3.97 -35.61
C LEU A 724 -1.12 4.55 -36.92
N TRP A 725 -2.43 4.76 -36.97
CA TRP A 725 -3.09 5.48 -38.05
C TRP A 725 -3.83 6.64 -37.42
N GLU A 726 -3.40 7.85 -37.75
CA GLU A 726 -4.05 9.08 -37.30
C GLU A 726 -5.11 9.47 -38.31
N ASP A 727 -6.22 10.01 -37.81
CA ASP A 727 -7.18 10.74 -38.64
C ASP A 727 -7.83 9.93 -39.76
N LEU A 728 -8.28 8.70 -39.43
CA LEU A 728 -9.07 7.87 -40.36
C LEU A 728 -10.40 8.56 -40.78
N ASP A 729 -10.79 9.61 -40.06
CA ASP A 729 -12.04 10.34 -40.25
C ASP A 729 -11.91 11.68 -41.00
N SER A 730 -10.71 12.14 -41.43
CA SER A 730 -10.60 13.39 -42.21
C SER A 730 -10.96 13.32 -43.69
N GLY A 731 -11.21 12.13 -44.25
CA GLY A 731 -11.72 12.02 -45.62
C GLY A 731 -10.67 12.13 -46.71
N HIS A 732 -9.39 12.14 -46.36
CA HIS A 732 -8.36 11.72 -47.31
C HIS A 732 -8.48 10.21 -47.51
N ILE A 733 -9.27 9.83 -48.51
CA ILE A 733 -9.31 8.49 -49.11
C ILE A 733 -7.97 8.28 -49.83
N GLY A 734 -6.86 8.32 -49.11
CA GLY A 734 -5.71 7.55 -49.51
C GLY A 734 -6.15 6.11 -49.33
N HIS A 735 -6.11 5.32 -50.41
CA HIS A 735 -6.10 3.87 -50.25
C HIS A 735 -5.02 3.56 -49.22
N ILE A 736 -5.40 3.28 -47.98
CA ILE A 736 -4.54 2.57 -47.07
C ILE A 736 -4.35 1.25 -47.80
N LYS A 737 -3.21 1.10 -48.49
CA LYS A 737 -2.83 -0.19 -49.06
C LYS A 737 -3.04 -1.18 -47.91
N PRO A 738 -3.74 -2.31 -48.14
CA PRO A 738 -3.90 -3.36 -47.13
C PRO A 738 -2.58 -3.51 -46.40
N THR A 739 -2.50 -2.98 -45.18
CA THR A 739 -1.25 -2.96 -44.44
C THR A 739 -1.35 -4.23 -43.63
N GLU A 740 -0.61 -5.26 -44.02
CA GLU A 740 -0.51 -6.45 -43.17
C GLU A 740 0.10 -6.03 -41.85
N VAL A 741 -0.72 -6.03 -40.80
CA VAL A 741 -0.35 -5.41 -39.53
C VAL A 741 0.54 -6.34 -38.69
N SER A 742 0.57 -7.64 -39.00
CA SER A 742 1.42 -8.61 -38.31
C SER A 742 1.73 -9.84 -39.15
N GLU A 743 2.99 -10.28 -39.15
CA GLU A 743 3.35 -11.64 -39.54
C GLU A 743 3.01 -12.63 -38.41
N LEU A 744 1.73 -12.89 -38.19
CA LEU A 744 1.35 -14.13 -37.50
C LEU A 744 1.81 -15.29 -38.38
N GLN A 745 2.39 -16.36 -37.80
CA GLN A 745 2.98 -17.44 -38.63
C GLN A 745 2.01 -17.97 -39.70
N ASN A 746 0.69 -17.96 -39.44
CA ASN A 746 -0.33 -18.48 -40.35
C ASN A 746 -1.53 -17.54 -40.64
N LEU A 747 -1.61 -16.34 -40.06
CA LEU A 747 -2.75 -15.42 -40.22
C LEU A 747 -2.29 -14.05 -40.74
N SER A 748 -3.15 -13.36 -41.48
CA SER A 748 -3.01 -11.96 -41.87
C SER A 748 -4.16 -11.16 -41.26
N VAL A 749 -3.84 -9.96 -40.78
CA VAL A 749 -4.81 -8.99 -40.27
C VAL A 749 -4.82 -7.82 -41.24
N VAL A 750 -5.94 -7.64 -41.92
CA VAL A 750 -6.15 -6.59 -42.91
C VAL A 750 -7.10 -5.56 -42.32
N VAL A 751 -6.61 -4.33 -42.19
CA VAL A 751 -7.41 -3.19 -41.77
C VAL A 751 -7.68 -2.32 -43.01
N GLN A 752 -8.95 -2.08 -43.30
CA GLN A 752 -9.41 -1.29 -44.44
C GLN A 752 -10.42 -0.26 -43.98
N THR A 753 -10.29 0.99 -44.42
CA THR A 753 -11.36 1.97 -44.31
C THR A 753 -12.21 1.97 -45.57
N VAL A 754 -13.53 2.02 -45.40
CA VAL A 754 -14.51 2.11 -46.48
C VAL A 754 -15.37 3.33 -46.20
N GLY A 755 -15.26 4.35 -47.04
CA GLY A 755 -16.05 5.57 -46.96
C GLY A 755 -16.60 5.94 -48.33
N TYR A 756 -17.79 6.53 -48.36
CA TYR A 756 -18.43 6.86 -49.63
C TYR A 756 -19.21 8.17 -49.58
N GLU A 757 -18.92 9.07 -50.53
CA GLU A 757 -19.52 10.41 -50.57
C GLU A 757 -20.81 10.51 -51.42
N LYS A 758 -21.08 9.59 -52.38
CA LYS A 758 -22.16 9.79 -53.38
C LYS A 758 -23.12 8.63 -53.73
N ALA A 759 -22.95 7.40 -53.22
CA ALA A 759 -23.78 6.21 -53.51
C ALA A 759 -23.52 5.07 -52.48
N LEU A 760 -24.36 4.03 -52.47
CA LEU A 760 -24.24 2.86 -51.59
C LEU A 760 -23.03 1.99 -51.99
N SER A 761 -22.14 1.66 -51.06
CA SER A 761 -21.05 0.69 -51.31
C SER A 761 -21.31 -0.61 -50.58
N THR A 762 -21.27 -1.73 -51.31
CA THR A 762 -21.39 -3.07 -50.74
C THR A 762 -20.01 -3.66 -50.45
N LEU A 763 -19.76 -4.07 -49.21
CA LEU A 763 -18.60 -4.85 -48.81
C LEU A 763 -18.95 -6.34 -48.90
N SER A 764 -18.28 -7.07 -49.79
CA SER A 764 -18.36 -8.53 -49.78
C SER A 764 -17.51 -9.10 -48.64
N ILE A 765 -18.04 -10.11 -47.97
CA ILE A 765 -17.34 -10.85 -46.92
C ILE A 765 -16.91 -12.19 -47.51
N ASN A 766 -15.62 -12.47 -47.41
CA ASN A 766 -15.06 -13.70 -47.93
C ASN A 766 -15.31 -14.85 -46.94
N ALA A 767 -15.55 -16.05 -47.46
CA ALA A 767 -15.51 -17.25 -46.65
C ALA A 767 -14.13 -17.45 -46.02
N GLY A 768 -14.08 -18.07 -44.84
CA GLY A 768 -12.82 -18.39 -44.17
C GLY A 768 -12.12 -17.21 -43.49
N GLU A 769 -12.74 -16.04 -43.37
CA GLU A 769 -12.19 -14.87 -42.66
C GLU A 769 -13.10 -14.41 -41.51
N ASP A 770 -12.53 -14.09 -40.34
CA ASP A 770 -13.27 -13.38 -39.30
C ASP A 770 -13.28 -11.89 -39.66
N THR A 771 -14.47 -11.31 -39.83
CA THR A 771 -14.63 -9.92 -40.27
C THR A 771 -15.34 -9.09 -39.20
N LEU A 772 -14.68 -8.02 -38.75
CA LEU A 772 -15.28 -6.99 -37.92
C LEU A 772 -15.49 -5.74 -38.77
N VAL A 773 -16.69 -5.17 -38.74
CA VAL A 773 -17.01 -3.89 -39.38
C VAL A 773 -17.47 -2.90 -38.31
N LEU A 774 -16.70 -1.84 -38.11
CA LEU A 774 -17.00 -0.76 -37.18
C LEU A 774 -17.43 0.47 -37.97
N ALA A 775 -18.69 0.90 -37.84
CA ALA A 775 -19.17 2.18 -38.33
C ALA A 775 -18.49 3.32 -37.55
N THR A 776 -17.51 4.00 -38.15
CA THR A 776 -16.80 5.15 -37.57
C THR A 776 -17.51 6.47 -37.84
N ARG A 777 -18.39 6.51 -38.85
CA ARG A 777 -19.26 7.66 -39.16
C ARG A 777 -20.55 7.20 -39.85
N GLY A 778 -21.66 7.90 -39.62
CA GLY A 778 -22.94 7.60 -40.27
C GLY A 778 -23.51 6.26 -39.82
N SER A 779 -23.95 5.43 -40.76
CA SER A 779 -24.47 4.09 -40.48
C SER A 779 -24.05 3.06 -41.52
N ILE A 780 -24.06 1.79 -41.12
CA ILE A 780 -23.89 0.63 -42.00
C ILE A 780 -25.15 -0.23 -41.96
N GLY A 781 -25.54 -0.81 -43.09
CA GLY A 781 -26.59 -1.80 -43.22
C GLY A 781 -25.99 -3.20 -43.17
N PHE A 782 -26.57 -4.08 -42.37
CA PHE A 782 -26.21 -5.50 -42.36
C PHE A 782 -27.46 -6.35 -42.16
N GLN A 783 -27.71 -7.30 -43.07
CA GLN A 783 -28.91 -8.16 -43.07
C GLN A 783 -30.23 -7.39 -42.89
N GLY A 784 -30.34 -6.23 -43.56
CA GLY A 784 -31.53 -5.36 -43.50
C GLY A 784 -31.65 -4.49 -42.24
N LYS A 785 -30.69 -4.56 -41.31
CA LYS A 785 -30.62 -3.71 -40.11
C LYS A 785 -29.62 -2.58 -40.31
N GLU A 786 -30.05 -1.35 -40.05
CA GLU A 786 -29.16 -0.18 -39.96
C GLU A 786 -28.46 -0.16 -38.59
N ILE A 787 -27.16 0.12 -38.59
CA ILE A 787 -26.30 0.19 -37.40
C ILE A 787 -25.58 1.53 -37.42
N LYS A 788 -25.87 2.39 -36.45
CA LYS A 788 -25.35 3.75 -36.37
C LYS A 788 -23.98 3.80 -35.71
N SER A 789 -23.17 4.78 -36.12
CA SER A 789 -21.86 5.05 -35.55
C SER A 789 -21.97 5.68 -34.15
N PRO A 790 -21.12 5.27 -33.18
CA PRO A 790 -20.22 4.12 -33.26
C PRO A 790 -21.00 2.81 -33.14
N GLY A 791 -20.90 1.92 -34.13
CA GLY A 791 -21.65 0.67 -34.15
C GLY A 791 -20.88 -0.43 -34.85
N THR A 792 -21.07 -1.68 -34.45
CA THR A 792 -20.17 -2.76 -34.86
C THR A 792 -20.91 -4.00 -35.28
N VAL A 793 -20.43 -4.64 -36.33
CA VAL A 793 -20.83 -5.96 -36.81
C VAL A 793 -19.63 -6.89 -36.70
N PHE A 794 -19.80 -8.05 -36.08
CA PHE A 794 -18.79 -9.10 -36.11
C PHE A 794 -19.35 -10.34 -36.80
N ILE A 795 -18.65 -10.79 -37.84
CA ILE A 795 -19.02 -11.92 -38.69
C ILE A 795 -17.90 -12.96 -38.59
N PRO A 796 -18.12 -14.06 -37.87
CA PRO A 796 -17.11 -15.12 -37.74
C PRO A 796 -16.93 -15.86 -39.07
N SER A 797 -15.75 -16.44 -39.27
CA SER A 797 -15.43 -17.22 -40.47
C SER A 797 -16.32 -18.46 -40.63
N THR A 798 -16.87 -18.63 -41.84
CA THR A 798 -17.69 -19.79 -42.26
C THR A 798 -16.99 -20.63 -43.34
N ASP A 799 -17.45 -21.87 -43.54
CA ASP A 799 -16.97 -22.76 -44.62
C ASP A 799 -17.39 -22.30 -46.03
N GLU A 800 -18.59 -21.73 -46.15
CA GLU A 800 -19.15 -21.29 -47.42
C GLU A 800 -19.42 -19.78 -47.38
N PRO A 801 -19.13 -19.05 -48.48
CA PRO A 801 -19.46 -17.63 -48.57
C PRO A 801 -20.97 -17.52 -48.66
N SER A 802 -21.59 -17.05 -47.59
CA SER A 802 -23.00 -16.70 -47.60
C SER A 802 -23.17 -15.45 -48.46
N THR A 803 -23.96 -15.55 -49.53
CA THR A 803 -24.39 -14.40 -50.33
C THR A 803 -25.26 -13.42 -49.52
N ALA A 804 -25.65 -13.77 -48.30
CA ALA A 804 -26.43 -12.93 -47.39
C ALA A 804 -25.58 -12.01 -46.50
N ASP A 805 -24.25 -12.10 -46.52
CA ASP A 805 -23.36 -11.29 -45.67
C ASP A 805 -22.78 -10.10 -46.43
N ILE A 806 -23.66 -9.28 -47.01
CA ILE A 806 -23.32 -7.99 -47.60
C ILE A 806 -23.45 -6.92 -46.51
N VAL A 807 -22.38 -6.17 -46.28
CA VAL A 807 -22.44 -4.94 -45.48
C VAL A 807 -22.57 -3.76 -46.42
N GLU A 808 -23.66 -3.02 -46.29
CA GLU A 808 -23.94 -1.81 -47.04
C GLU A 808 -23.42 -0.60 -46.25
N VAL A 809 -22.58 0.25 -46.84
CA VAL A 809 -22.23 1.53 -46.21
C VAL A 809 -23.15 2.59 -46.81
N PHE A 810 -23.99 3.19 -45.98
CA PHE A 810 -24.94 4.22 -46.42
C PHE A 810 -24.21 5.52 -46.80
N SER A 811 -24.87 6.38 -47.58
CA SER A 811 -24.30 7.65 -48.04
C SER A 811 -23.85 8.53 -46.87
N GLY A 812 -22.60 9.01 -46.91
CA GLY A 812 -21.99 9.78 -45.83
C GLY A 812 -21.47 8.93 -44.66
N GLY A 813 -21.65 7.61 -44.73
CA GLY A 813 -21.11 6.64 -43.79
C GLY A 813 -19.63 6.34 -44.02
N ARG A 814 -18.95 5.91 -42.95
CA ARG A 814 -17.62 5.32 -42.98
C ARG A 814 -17.55 4.14 -42.04
N ALA A 815 -16.84 3.12 -42.49
CA ALA A 815 -16.60 1.91 -41.76
C ALA A 815 -15.11 1.55 -41.73
N LEU A 816 -14.64 1.12 -40.57
CA LEU A 816 -13.38 0.42 -40.40
C LEU A 816 -13.66 -1.08 -40.46
N VAL A 817 -13.07 -1.75 -41.45
CA VAL A 817 -13.17 -3.18 -41.67
C VAL A 817 -11.87 -3.84 -41.21
N VAL A 818 -11.96 -4.77 -40.27
CA VAL A 818 -10.84 -5.59 -39.80
C VAL A 818 -11.12 -7.03 -40.20
N ARG A 819 -10.28 -7.59 -41.08
CA ARG A 819 -10.36 -8.98 -41.53
C ARG A 819 -9.19 -9.77 -40.96
N ILE A 820 -9.48 -10.91 -40.36
CA ILE A 820 -8.47 -11.86 -39.86
C ILE A 820 -8.64 -13.14 -40.69
N ARG A 821 -7.60 -13.50 -41.43
CA ARG A 821 -7.67 -14.59 -42.42
C ARG A 821 -6.38 -15.41 -42.50
N PRO A 822 -6.39 -16.66 -42.99
CA PRO A 822 -5.17 -17.41 -43.25
C PRO A 822 -4.25 -16.71 -44.27
N LYS A 823 -2.92 -16.82 -44.11
CA LYS A 823 -1.93 -16.18 -45.02
C LYS A 823 -1.90 -16.73 -46.46
N HIS A 824 -2.42 -17.93 -46.68
CA HIS A 824 -2.34 -18.63 -47.97
C HIS A 824 -3.59 -18.46 -48.84
N GLN A 825 -4.48 -17.54 -48.46
CA GLN A 825 -5.70 -17.12 -49.17
C GLN A 825 -5.65 -15.60 -49.39
#